data_AF-A0A662SHC7-F1
#
_entry.id   AF-A0A662SHC7-F1
#
_cell.length_a   1.000
_cell.length_b   1.000
_cell.length_c   1.000
_cell.angle_alpha   90.00
_cell.angle_beta   90.00
_cell.angle_gamma   90.00
#
_symmetry.space_group_name_H-M   'P 1'
#
loop_
_entity.id
_entity.type
_entity.pdbx_description
1 polymer ?
#
loop_
_entity_poly.entity_id
_entity_poly.type
_entity_poly.pdbx_seq_one_letter_code
_entity_poly.pdbx_strand_id
1 'polypeptide(L)'
;MIEVEASAGGATWSTSITMEFLPSYTYELVEISLPSSLDWGEKLNAKGRVFPAPNESADLEVVLRTPEGIERTSIHEDSVCSNGTFEFSENLEFPGEWEVEISLIESATERRVKLGSYSVNVIKQLPDLSVDFNATQLVATSGESVKISFRVVDSSALLDGFVKVNLYDENSNELISSYIVSVKGGSSEEIVIDYSPSWSGTHTISAIVDPENGVEESNEDNNRASLKLTIVGPEHSEGVRVSYVLILGLLVAGALVTVLVARDHGRPFAPAPTPAIVDPCKEIRDRLRRVEDRLKRELKVVPKGISDEVDSNKVKEKLRRDLEARRKRISSAIRKLEDEIDVLKDEMESIREEISSLKEEGEDLRERAEKTRTDLSKFDRRLRKLDSLQKERDRAEQAVRNAENELEDAIEKAHDSVKKYSERLKNRFRHRTLERLFRESMERLKKAEERLKENPNSEYRKASVRKARDRLTHARKRLEEDKRWIEEKVREMERRLLNGGSVKRMRRVLEAKKKLLDGVENRVKAYKKKYSTQLAKRDDLRRELDSYESRIGEIDRRLEKRIKELERKSSMLEKSRRRIKELERMLKSMDMDEKKIEKTVRAHREINSLKREREELNRRLSDCERRYEQELARLRSETLRRKQKCEKERNKLLRQRRKLIKGLNKSKEEALRSADLWLSELKSVEDSTRELPKALKEFMEELRKVMDVLKLAGTKIDPNQFSGLWSWGNNVLGVLGAATGYAIEDMVSIPCPTDLITAVGGIYSIMSGLLDPTKAGGEDLILRTDKNWEDLNWAFKNWKDLFKDAEKDPLLLKAAKSYSDLAKAKLGDMKNCIGKLGIPNTSFQSSGNCEVDIEILNKELKKLKRIEEELDNCKAHLGTIEEARKKALGIKKRVQSLNRAARGLRLYGMAVRKKFKL
;
A
#
# COMPACT_ATOMS: atom_id res chain seq x y z
N MET A 1 -21.67 -36.74 93.67
CA MET A 1 -22.10 -37.87 94.49
C MET A 1 -21.93 -37.47 95.95
N ILE A 2 -22.99 -37.52 96.76
CA ILE A 2 -22.94 -37.18 98.19
C ILE A 2 -23.27 -38.46 98.95
N GLU A 3 -22.35 -38.92 99.80
CA GLU A 3 -22.63 -39.99 100.76
C GLU A 3 -23.11 -39.37 102.06
N VAL A 4 -24.26 -39.86 102.53
CA VAL A 4 -24.82 -39.47 103.82
C VAL A 4 -24.80 -40.69 104.71
N GLU A 5 -24.04 -40.58 105.80
CA GLU A 5 -24.00 -41.56 106.87
C GLU A 5 -24.76 -41.04 108.07
N ALA A 6 -25.62 -41.89 108.62
CA ALA A 6 -26.27 -41.64 109.91
C ALA A 6 -26.08 -42.87 110.81
N SER A 7 -25.68 -42.63 112.06
CA SER A 7 -25.55 -43.67 113.08
C SER A 7 -26.41 -43.38 114.30
N ALA A 8 -27.09 -44.42 114.79
CA ALA A 8 -27.81 -44.38 116.04
C ALA A 8 -27.82 -45.78 116.67
N GLY A 9 -27.48 -45.87 117.95
CA GLY A 9 -27.55 -47.13 118.70
C GLY A 9 -26.58 -48.24 118.25
N GLY A 10 -25.43 -47.87 117.66
CA GLY A 10 -24.38 -48.82 117.28
C GLY A 10 -24.53 -49.45 115.89
N ALA A 11 -25.53 -49.06 115.11
CA ALA A 11 -25.64 -49.38 113.68
C ALA A 11 -25.44 -48.11 112.84
N THR A 12 -24.71 -48.26 111.74
CA THR A 12 -24.44 -47.20 110.75
C THR A 12 -25.15 -47.56 109.46
N TRP A 13 -25.93 -46.63 108.90
CA TRP A 13 -26.48 -46.75 107.56
C TRP A 13 -25.85 -45.68 106.67
N SER A 14 -25.30 -46.11 105.54
CA SER A 14 -24.83 -45.22 104.49
C SER A 14 -25.74 -45.34 103.28
N THR A 15 -26.08 -44.21 102.67
CA THR A 15 -26.71 -44.17 101.35
C THR A 15 -25.97 -43.17 100.48
N SER A 16 -25.72 -43.56 99.24
CA SER A 16 -25.08 -42.73 98.24
C SER A 16 -26.15 -42.13 97.33
N ILE A 17 -26.23 -40.80 97.32
CA ILE A 17 -27.07 -40.06 96.37
C ILE A 17 -26.16 -39.56 95.24
N THR A 18 -26.35 -40.15 94.06
CA THR A 18 -25.81 -39.64 92.80
C THR A 18 -26.74 -38.56 92.27
N MET A 19 -26.35 -37.29 92.45
CA MET A 19 -26.89 -36.21 91.63
C MET A 19 -26.02 -36.09 90.37
N GLU A 20 -26.57 -36.45 89.22
CA GLU A 20 -25.99 -36.12 87.92
C GLU A 20 -26.40 -34.69 87.54
N PHE A 21 -25.44 -33.79 87.47
CA PHE A 21 -25.62 -32.56 86.71
C PHE A 21 -25.45 -32.94 85.23
N LEU A 22 -26.56 -32.98 84.49
CA LEU A 22 -26.47 -33.06 83.04
C LEU A 22 -25.66 -31.84 82.55
N PRO A 23 -24.62 -32.05 81.73
CA PRO A 23 -23.85 -30.95 81.16
C PRO A 23 -24.78 -30.04 80.35
N SER A 24 -24.40 -28.76 80.26
CA SER A 24 -25.09 -27.73 79.47
C SER A 24 -25.53 -28.28 78.12
N TYR A 25 -26.85 -28.42 77.91
CA TYR A 25 -27.44 -28.74 76.62
C TYR A 25 -26.89 -27.76 75.57
N THR A 26 -26.05 -28.24 74.66
CA THR A 26 -25.66 -27.49 73.46
C THR A 26 -26.63 -27.87 72.37
N TYR A 27 -27.44 -26.91 71.93
CA TYR A 27 -28.26 -27.08 70.73
C TYR A 27 -27.35 -27.18 69.52
N GLU A 28 -27.56 -28.20 68.71
CA GLU A 28 -26.91 -28.37 67.42
C GLU A 28 -27.97 -28.37 66.32
N LEU A 29 -27.63 -27.76 65.18
CA LEU A 29 -28.45 -27.81 63.99
C LEU A 29 -28.23 -29.15 63.29
N VAL A 30 -29.27 -29.99 63.24
CA VAL A 30 -29.15 -31.35 62.69
C VAL A 30 -29.43 -31.39 61.20
N GLU A 31 -30.39 -30.58 60.75
CA GLU A 31 -30.75 -30.48 59.34
C GLU A 31 -31.05 -29.02 58.99
N ILE A 32 -30.50 -28.55 57.87
CA ILE A 32 -30.84 -27.26 57.29
C ILE A 32 -30.88 -27.35 55.77
N SER A 33 -31.96 -26.83 55.20
CA SER A 33 -32.14 -26.61 53.78
C SER A 33 -32.06 -25.12 53.54
N LEU A 34 -30.95 -24.69 52.96
CA LEU A 34 -30.67 -23.30 52.63
C LEU A 34 -29.98 -23.28 51.25
N PRO A 35 -30.46 -22.47 50.28
CA PRO A 35 -29.91 -22.46 48.93
C PRO A 35 -28.50 -21.86 48.93
N SER A 36 -27.55 -22.50 48.24
CA SER A 36 -26.18 -21.98 48.09
C SER A 36 -26.07 -20.81 47.12
N SER A 37 -27.06 -20.65 46.25
CA SER A 37 -27.15 -19.55 45.27
C SER A 37 -28.61 -19.14 45.06
N LEU A 38 -28.83 -17.85 44.80
CA LEU A 38 -30.13 -17.24 44.64
C LEU A 38 -30.08 -16.22 43.51
N ASP A 39 -31.12 -16.11 42.67
CA ASP A 39 -31.19 -15.01 41.70
C ASP A 39 -31.60 -13.70 42.41
N TRP A 40 -31.03 -12.57 41.97
CA TRP A 40 -31.32 -11.26 42.57
C TRP A 40 -32.82 -10.93 42.49
N GLY A 41 -33.46 -10.73 43.65
CA GLY A 41 -34.89 -10.47 43.78
C GLY A 41 -35.70 -11.64 44.32
N GLU A 42 -35.15 -12.86 44.34
CA GLU A 42 -35.79 -13.97 45.06
C GLU A 42 -35.60 -13.82 46.59
N LYS A 43 -36.42 -14.53 47.36
CA LYS A 43 -36.32 -14.55 48.83
C LYS A 43 -35.51 -15.75 49.30
N LEU A 44 -34.63 -15.53 50.27
CA LEU A 44 -33.95 -16.59 50.97
C LEU A 44 -34.95 -17.33 51.86
N ASN A 45 -35.32 -18.55 51.49
CA ASN A 45 -36.16 -19.42 52.31
C ASN A 45 -35.30 -20.51 52.94
N ALA A 46 -35.35 -20.62 54.27
CA ALA A 46 -34.57 -21.60 55.01
C ALA A 46 -35.49 -22.44 55.89
N LYS A 47 -35.24 -23.76 55.90
CA LYS A 47 -35.93 -24.73 56.75
C LYS A 47 -34.90 -25.51 57.52
N GLY A 48 -35.14 -25.77 58.81
CA GLY A 48 -34.20 -26.57 59.59
C GLY A 48 -34.80 -27.24 60.79
N ARG A 49 -33.98 -28.07 61.44
CA ARG A 49 -34.28 -28.75 62.69
C ARG A 49 -33.11 -28.64 63.66
N VAL A 50 -33.42 -28.23 64.88
CA VAL A 50 -32.49 -28.12 66.01
C VAL A 50 -32.66 -29.32 66.93
N PHE A 51 -31.56 -29.84 67.48
CA PHE A 51 -31.55 -30.91 68.48
C PHE A 51 -30.65 -30.58 69.68
N PRO A 52 -31.04 -30.92 70.92
CA PRO A 52 -32.37 -31.41 71.30
C PRO A 52 -33.46 -30.37 71.01
N ALA A 53 -34.71 -30.80 70.79
CA ALA A 53 -35.82 -29.88 70.58
C ALA A 53 -36.01 -29.00 71.83
N PRO A 54 -36.27 -27.69 71.68
CA PRO A 54 -36.49 -26.81 72.82
C PRO A 54 -37.76 -27.22 73.58
N ASN A 55 -37.74 -27.06 74.91
CA ASN A 55 -38.86 -27.46 75.78
C ASN A 55 -40.15 -26.64 75.52
N GLU A 56 -40.01 -25.41 75.00
CA GLU A 56 -41.09 -24.48 74.62
C GLU A 56 -40.79 -23.85 73.24
N SER A 57 -41.69 -23.03 72.68
CA SER A 57 -41.38 -22.27 71.47
C SER A 57 -40.19 -21.34 71.72
N ALA A 58 -39.32 -21.21 70.72
CA ALA A 58 -38.12 -20.39 70.78
C ALA A 58 -38.03 -19.48 69.56
N ASP A 59 -37.34 -18.35 69.73
CA ASP A 59 -37.15 -17.38 68.66
C ASP A 59 -35.89 -17.71 67.86
N LEU A 60 -35.91 -17.36 66.57
CA LEU A 60 -34.76 -17.50 65.70
C LEU A 60 -34.19 -16.12 65.38
N GLU A 61 -32.93 -15.90 65.73
CA GLU A 61 -32.19 -14.72 65.30
C GLU A 61 -31.41 -15.05 64.03
N VAL A 62 -31.60 -14.26 62.99
CA VAL A 62 -30.88 -14.35 61.72
C VAL A 62 -30.07 -13.07 61.54
N VAL A 63 -28.76 -13.22 61.44
CA VAL A 63 -27.83 -12.13 61.14
C VAL A 63 -27.35 -12.30 59.71
N LEU A 64 -27.69 -11.34 58.87
CA LEU A 64 -27.29 -11.26 57.47
C LEU A 64 -26.13 -10.27 57.34
N ARG A 65 -24.98 -10.72 56.84
CA ARG A 65 -23.87 -9.85 56.44
C ARG A 65 -23.87 -9.69 54.93
N THR A 66 -23.95 -8.44 54.48
CA THR A 66 -23.83 -8.08 53.06
C THR A 66 -22.39 -8.31 52.56
N PRO A 67 -22.17 -8.40 51.23
CA PRO A 67 -20.83 -8.45 50.64
C PRO A 67 -19.94 -7.25 51.00
N GLU A 68 -20.54 -6.12 51.36
CA GLU A 68 -19.84 -4.89 51.77
C GLU A 68 -19.52 -4.85 53.28
N GLY A 69 -19.90 -5.90 54.03
CA GLY A 69 -19.65 -6.02 55.47
C GLY A 69 -20.67 -5.33 56.37
N ILE A 70 -21.79 -4.84 55.82
CA ILE A 70 -22.92 -4.30 56.60
C ILE A 70 -23.71 -5.48 57.17
N GLU A 71 -23.97 -5.46 58.48
CA GLU A 71 -24.76 -6.47 59.18
C GLU A 71 -26.22 -5.99 59.37
N ARG A 72 -27.17 -6.91 59.19
CA ARG A 72 -28.59 -6.74 59.47
C ARG A 72 -29.09 -7.92 60.29
N THR A 73 -29.73 -7.63 61.41
CA THR A 73 -30.30 -8.65 62.30
C THR A 73 -31.81 -8.64 62.21
N SER A 74 -32.41 -9.81 62.10
CA SER A 74 -33.85 -10.04 62.20
C SER A 74 -34.14 -11.11 63.25
N ILE A 75 -35.25 -10.93 63.97
CA ILE A 75 -35.73 -11.88 64.97
C ILE A 75 -37.07 -12.41 64.47
N HIS A 76 -37.16 -13.73 64.33
CA HIS A 76 -38.35 -14.46 63.94
C HIS A 76 -38.94 -15.09 65.21
N GLU A 77 -39.92 -14.39 65.80
CA GLU A 77 -40.58 -14.78 67.05
C GLU A 77 -41.35 -16.10 66.90
N ASP A 78 -41.33 -16.96 67.93
CA ASP A 78 -42.04 -18.25 68.00
C ASP A 78 -41.81 -19.19 66.79
N SER A 79 -40.72 -18.99 66.06
CA SER A 79 -40.50 -19.64 64.76
C SER A 79 -39.89 -21.04 64.88
N VAL A 80 -39.40 -21.41 66.06
CA VAL A 80 -38.96 -22.77 66.37
C VAL A 80 -40.06 -23.49 67.16
N CYS A 81 -40.65 -24.50 66.53
CA CYS A 81 -41.69 -25.31 67.13
C CYS A 81 -41.13 -26.23 68.25
N SER A 82 -41.99 -26.70 69.14
CA SER A 82 -41.63 -27.63 70.24
C SER A 82 -41.10 -29.00 69.78
N ASN A 83 -41.20 -29.31 68.48
CA ASN A 83 -40.58 -30.48 67.84
C ASN A 83 -39.17 -30.16 67.26
N GLY A 84 -38.65 -28.95 67.48
CA GLY A 84 -37.36 -28.46 67.01
C GLY A 84 -37.29 -27.99 65.56
N THR A 85 -38.40 -27.94 64.81
CA THR A 85 -38.39 -27.48 63.41
C THR A 85 -38.64 -25.98 63.29
N PHE A 86 -38.00 -25.32 62.31
CA PHE A 86 -38.20 -23.91 61.99
C PHE A 86 -38.20 -23.63 60.49
N GLU A 87 -38.83 -22.53 60.09
CA GLU A 87 -38.83 -21.97 58.74
C GLU A 87 -38.76 -20.45 58.82
N PHE A 88 -37.90 -19.82 58.02
CA PHE A 88 -37.84 -18.35 57.90
C PHE A 88 -37.62 -17.91 56.45
N SER A 89 -37.97 -16.66 56.16
CA SER A 89 -37.82 -16.03 54.84
C SER A 89 -37.24 -14.62 54.97
N GLU A 90 -36.20 -14.31 54.19
CA GLU A 90 -35.51 -13.01 54.18
C GLU A 90 -35.31 -12.48 52.76
N ASN A 91 -35.27 -11.15 52.61
CA ASN A 91 -34.98 -10.49 51.34
C ASN A 91 -33.49 -10.10 51.27
N LEU A 92 -32.80 -10.53 50.22
CA LEU A 92 -31.41 -10.14 49.96
C LEU A 92 -31.36 -9.04 48.89
N GLU A 93 -31.11 -7.81 49.31
CA GLU A 93 -31.32 -6.61 48.49
C GLU A 93 -30.19 -6.34 47.47
N PHE A 94 -29.03 -7.00 47.65
CA PHE A 94 -27.82 -6.75 46.87
C PHE A 94 -27.25 -8.05 46.29
N PRO A 95 -26.68 -8.02 45.07
CA PRO A 95 -25.94 -9.15 44.53
C PRO A 95 -24.58 -9.34 45.20
N GLY A 96 -24.09 -10.58 45.24
CA GLY A 96 -22.81 -10.97 45.84
C GLY A 96 -22.94 -12.05 46.91
N GLU A 97 -21.84 -12.37 47.58
CA GLU A 97 -21.79 -13.38 48.63
C GLU A 97 -22.28 -12.81 49.98
N TRP A 98 -23.38 -13.37 50.48
CA TRP A 98 -23.95 -13.04 51.78
C TRP A 98 -23.56 -14.09 52.81
N GLU A 99 -23.26 -13.66 54.03
CA GLU A 99 -23.10 -14.56 55.18
C GLU A 99 -24.39 -14.54 56.01
N VAL A 100 -24.95 -15.72 56.26
CA VAL A 100 -26.17 -15.93 57.04
C VAL A 100 -25.80 -16.67 58.30
N GLU A 101 -25.84 -15.98 59.44
CA GLU A 101 -25.60 -16.55 60.75
C GLU A 101 -26.94 -16.76 61.47
N ILE A 102 -27.19 -17.98 61.92
CA ILE A 102 -28.45 -18.37 62.56
C ILE A 102 -28.15 -18.68 64.03
N SER A 103 -28.90 -18.04 64.93
CA SER A 103 -28.84 -18.25 66.37
C SER A 103 -30.23 -18.55 66.93
N LEU A 104 -30.29 -19.43 67.92
CA LEU A 104 -31.49 -19.70 68.71
C LEU A 104 -31.54 -18.77 69.91
N ILE A 105 -32.70 -18.21 70.22
CA ILE A 105 -32.96 -17.48 71.46
C ILE A 105 -33.96 -18.30 72.29
N GLU A 106 -33.53 -18.80 73.44
CA GLU A 106 -34.41 -19.52 74.36
C GLU A 106 -35.36 -18.56 75.10
N SER A 107 -36.67 -18.74 74.96
CA SER A 107 -37.70 -17.88 75.58
C SER A 107 -37.64 -17.83 77.11
N ALA A 108 -37.18 -18.90 77.77
CA ALA A 108 -37.14 -18.99 79.24
C ALA A 108 -35.89 -18.36 79.87
N THR A 109 -34.77 -18.31 79.14
CA THR A 109 -33.46 -17.89 79.66
C THR A 109 -32.90 -16.65 78.97
N GLU A 110 -33.52 -16.22 77.86
CA GLU A 110 -33.01 -15.23 76.89
C GLU A 110 -31.59 -15.56 76.38
N ARG A 111 -31.16 -16.82 76.52
CA ARG A 111 -29.83 -17.26 76.12
C ARG A 111 -29.77 -17.37 74.60
N ARG A 112 -28.73 -16.76 74.02
CA ARG A 112 -28.40 -16.86 72.60
C ARG A 112 -27.43 -18.01 72.36
N VAL A 113 -27.79 -18.89 71.44
CA VAL A 113 -26.96 -20.03 71.05
C VAL A 113 -26.78 -20.02 69.54
N LYS A 114 -25.54 -19.79 69.09
CA LYS A 114 -25.21 -19.83 67.67
C LYS A 114 -25.35 -21.25 67.14
N LEU A 115 -26.19 -21.42 66.12
CA LEU A 115 -26.46 -22.71 65.48
C LEU A 115 -25.54 -22.97 64.28
N GLY A 116 -25.17 -21.92 63.53
CA GLY A 116 -24.28 -22.05 62.38
C GLY A 116 -24.12 -20.76 61.56
N SER A 117 -23.16 -20.77 60.63
CA SER A 117 -22.93 -19.72 59.63
C SER A 117 -22.90 -20.34 58.24
N TYR A 118 -23.62 -19.74 57.29
CA TYR A 118 -23.81 -20.22 55.92
C TYR A 118 -23.49 -19.11 54.93
N SER A 119 -23.06 -19.46 53.72
CA SER A 119 -22.91 -18.48 52.63
C SER A 119 -23.95 -18.72 51.53
N VAL A 120 -24.52 -17.62 51.04
CA VAL A 120 -25.46 -17.60 49.92
C VAL A 120 -24.97 -16.62 48.88
N ASN A 121 -24.79 -17.07 47.65
CA ASN A 121 -24.38 -16.18 46.57
C ASN A 121 -25.62 -15.66 45.80
N VAL A 122 -25.84 -14.35 45.83
CA VAL A 122 -26.93 -13.69 45.09
C VAL A 122 -26.42 -13.24 43.73
N ILE A 123 -26.95 -13.82 42.66
CA ILE A 123 -26.47 -13.61 41.29
C ILE A 123 -27.41 -12.62 40.58
N LYS A 124 -26.86 -11.48 40.14
CA LYS A 124 -27.56 -10.59 39.20
C LYS A 124 -27.32 -11.11 37.79
N GLN A 125 -28.37 -11.58 37.15
CA GLN A 125 -28.34 -11.99 35.75
C GLN A 125 -28.32 -10.73 34.87
N LEU A 126 -27.31 -10.59 34.01
CA LEU A 126 -27.15 -9.46 33.09
C LEU A 126 -27.23 -9.93 31.63
N PRO A 127 -27.82 -9.14 30.72
CA PRO A 127 -27.85 -9.45 29.29
C PRO A 127 -26.45 -9.51 28.66
N ASP A 128 -26.30 -10.13 27.48
CA ASP A 128 -25.02 -10.24 26.76
C ASP A 128 -25.21 -10.01 25.28
N LEU A 129 -25.08 -8.77 24.84
CA LEU A 129 -25.26 -8.37 23.45
C LEU A 129 -24.00 -8.62 22.66
N SER A 130 -24.21 -8.96 21.40
CA SER A 130 -23.12 -9.16 20.45
C SER A 130 -23.61 -8.90 19.05
N VAL A 131 -22.67 -8.53 18.18
CA VAL A 131 -22.94 -8.35 16.76
C VAL A 131 -22.22 -9.42 15.97
N ASP A 132 -22.92 -10.03 15.02
CA ASP A 132 -22.36 -11.01 14.10
C ASP A 132 -22.64 -10.65 12.65
N PHE A 133 -21.61 -10.66 11.82
CA PHE A 133 -21.74 -10.45 10.38
C PHE A 133 -21.94 -11.79 9.68
N ASN A 134 -22.87 -11.86 8.72
CA ASN A 134 -23.11 -13.09 7.94
C ASN A 134 -21.89 -13.47 7.06
N ALA A 135 -21.00 -12.51 6.79
CA ALA A 135 -19.77 -12.72 6.04
C ALA A 135 -18.57 -12.07 6.75
N THR A 136 -17.37 -12.63 6.56
CA THR A 136 -16.12 -12.08 7.09
C THR A 136 -15.36 -11.24 6.06
N GLN A 137 -15.65 -11.45 4.77
CA GLN A 137 -15.09 -10.68 3.67
C GLN A 137 -16.08 -10.59 2.51
N LEU A 138 -16.19 -9.40 1.91
CA LEU A 138 -16.96 -9.15 0.68
C LEU A 138 -16.05 -8.52 -0.39
N VAL A 139 -16.35 -8.81 -1.66
CA VAL A 139 -15.67 -8.22 -2.82
C VAL A 139 -16.72 -7.53 -3.68
N ALA A 140 -16.48 -6.27 -4.03
CA ALA A 140 -17.37 -5.45 -4.84
C ALA A 140 -16.61 -4.67 -5.90
N THR A 141 -17.31 -4.19 -6.92
CA THR A 141 -16.74 -3.33 -7.96
C THR A 141 -17.09 -1.88 -7.67
N SER A 142 -16.15 -0.97 -7.91
CA SER A 142 -16.35 0.47 -7.67
C SER A 142 -17.55 1.00 -8.47
N GLY A 143 -18.52 1.60 -7.77
CA GLY A 143 -19.74 2.15 -8.35
C GLY A 143 -21.01 1.30 -8.18
N GLU A 144 -20.90 0.07 -7.66
CA GLU A 144 -22.05 -0.77 -7.32
C GLU A 144 -22.40 -0.71 -5.81
N SER A 145 -23.69 -0.70 -5.47
CA SER A 145 -24.16 -0.76 -4.09
C SER A 145 -24.00 -2.18 -3.53
N VAL A 146 -23.32 -2.31 -2.39
CA VAL A 146 -23.04 -3.59 -1.72
C VAL A 146 -24.02 -3.79 -0.57
N LYS A 147 -24.63 -4.97 -0.48
CA LYS A 147 -25.47 -5.35 0.65
C LYS A 147 -24.63 -5.90 1.80
N ILE A 148 -24.65 -5.22 2.94
CA ILE A 148 -24.02 -5.64 4.19
C ILE A 148 -25.10 -6.17 5.11
N SER A 149 -24.96 -7.42 5.56
CA SER A 149 -25.91 -8.09 6.46
C SER A 149 -25.27 -8.48 7.79
N PHE A 150 -25.91 -8.12 8.90
CA PHE A 150 -25.48 -8.48 10.26
C PHE A 150 -26.67 -8.75 11.17
N ARG A 151 -26.39 -9.35 12.33
CA ARG A 151 -27.38 -9.72 13.36
C ARG A 151 -26.91 -9.22 14.71
N VAL A 152 -27.87 -8.84 15.55
CA VAL A 152 -27.64 -8.49 16.96
C VAL A 152 -28.22 -9.60 17.80
N VAL A 153 -27.41 -10.20 18.67
CA VAL A 153 -27.77 -11.37 19.46
C VAL A 153 -27.56 -11.07 20.94
N ASP A 154 -28.60 -11.26 21.74
CA ASP A 154 -28.46 -11.41 23.20
C ASP A 154 -28.27 -12.88 23.54
N SER A 155 -27.07 -13.26 23.98
CA SER A 155 -26.71 -14.65 24.28
C SER A 155 -27.36 -15.17 25.57
N SER A 156 -27.75 -14.25 26.46
CA SER A 156 -28.38 -14.55 27.75
C SER A 156 -29.90 -14.78 27.65
N ALA A 157 -30.51 -14.27 26.59
CA ALA A 157 -31.95 -14.16 26.40
C ALA A 157 -32.72 -13.39 27.51
N LEU A 158 -32.04 -12.50 28.23
CA LEU A 158 -32.61 -11.71 29.33
C LEU A 158 -33.19 -10.37 28.88
N LEU A 159 -32.82 -9.89 27.68
CA LEU A 159 -33.29 -8.61 27.15
C LEU A 159 -34.57 -8.77 26.31
N ASP A 160 -35.59 -7.99 26.64
CA ASP A 160 -36.76 -7.72 25.79
C ASP A 160 -36.90 -6.19 25.64
N GLY A 161 -36.34 -5.65 24.55
CA GLY A 161 -36.22 -4.20 24.42
C GLY A 161 -35.66 -3.74 23.07
N PHE A 162 -35.31 -2.45 23.02
CA PHE A 162 -34.74 -1.80 21.85
C PHE A 162 -33.31 -1.37 22.13
N VAL A 163 -32.38 -1.73 21.24
CA VAL A 163 -30.95 -1.39 21.37
C VAL A 163 -30.47 -0.64 20.13
N LYS A 164 -29.63 0.36 20.34
CA LYS A 164 -29.05 1.15 19.24
C LYS A 164 -27.84 0.44 18.64
N VAL A 165 -27.71 0.48 17.31
CA VAL A 165 -26.55 -0.08 16.60
C VAL A 165 -26.02 0.93 15.60
N ASN A 166 -24.71 1.19 15.63
CA ASN A 166 -24.04 2.06 14.67
C ASN A 166 -23.11 1.27 13.76
N LEU A 167 -23.15 1.56 12.46
CA LEU A 167 -22.19 1.07 11.49
C LEU A 167 -21.22 2.17 11.08
N TYR A 168 -19.93 1.87 11.11
CA TYR A 168 -18.87 2.78 10.69
C TYR A 168 -18.02 2.18 9.59
N ASP A 169 -17.49 3.04 8.72
CA ASP A 169 -16.32 2.73 7.93
C ASP A 169 -15.08 3.19 8.69
N GLU A 170 -14.29 2.25 9.19
CA GLU A 170 -13.09 2.53 10.00
C GLU A 170 -12.00 3.27 9.22
N ASN A 171 -11.99 3.13 7.88
CA ASN A 171 -10.97 3.75 7.05
C ASN A 171 -11.23 5.26 6.89
N SER A 172 -12.49 5.68 6.78
CA SER A 172 -12.89 7.08 6.70
C SER A 172 -13.34 7.67 8.05
N ASN A 173 -13.54 6.83 9.06
CA ASN A 173 -14.16 7.18 10.34
C ASN A 173 -15.54 7.84 10.16
N GLU A 174 -16.30 7.38 9.17
CA GLU A 174 -17.61 7.91 8.81
C GLU A 174 -18.72 6.98 9.33
N LEU A 175 -19.75 7.54 9.94
CA LEU A 175 -20.96 6.81 10.31
C LEU A 175 -21.75 6.52 9.04
N ILE A 176 -21.82 5.25 8.66
CA ILE A 176 -22.60 4.79 7.50
C ILE A 176 -24.09 4.90 7.83
N SER A 177 -24.49 4.40 9.00
CA SER A 177 -25.89 4.40 9.44
C SER A 177 -26.03 4.09 10.94
N SER A 178 -27.20 4.41 11.52
CA SER A 178 -27.58 4.15 12.91
C SER A 178 -29.01 3.59 12.98
N TYR A 179 -29.21 2.49 13.70
CA TYR A 179 -30.48 1.77 13.81
C TYR A 179 -30.89 1.59 15.26
N ILE A 180 -32.19 1.41 15.48
CA ILE A 180 -32.75 0.92 16.73
C ILE A 180 -33.37 -0.45 16.44
N VAL A 181 -32.85 -1.48 17.08
CA VAL A 181 -33.17 -2.89 16.83
C VAL A 181 -33.95 -3.43 18.01
N SER A 182 -35.07 -4.11 17.76
CA SER A 182 -35.75 -4.85 18.83
C SER A 182 -35.01 -6.17 19.05
N VAL A 183 -34.49 -6.37 20.25
CA VAL A 183 -33.84 -7.61 20.67
C VAL A 183 -34.80 -8.31 21.62
N LYS A 184 -35.29 -9.49 21.21
CA LYS A 184 -36.01 -10.41 22.07
C LYS A 184 -35.11 -11.60 22.33
N GLY A 185 -34.95 -11.96 23.60
CA GLY A 185 -34.03 -13.02 24.02
C GLY A 185 -34.03 -14.25 23.11
N GLY A 186 -32.87 -14.57 22.53
CA GLY A 186 -32.68 -15.71 21.62
C GLY A 186 -33.15 -15.51 20.16
N SER A 187 -33.75 -14.37 19.79
CA SER A 187 -34.10 -14.05 18.39
C SER A 187 -33.32 -12.83 17.90
N SER A 188 -32.68 -12.97 16.75
CA SER A 188 -32.00 -11.88 16.05
C SER A 188 -32.61 -11.65 14.67
N GLU A 189 -33.11 -10.44 14.42
CA GLU A 189 -33.48 -10.02 13.08
C GLU A 189 -32.22 -9.72 12.25
N GLU A 190 -32.20 -10.15 11.00
CA GLU A 190 -31.11 -9.85 10.07
C GLU A 190 -31.31 -8.46 9.48
N ILE A 191 -30.35 -7.58 9.73
CA ILE A 191 -30.35 -6.21 9.24
C ILE A 191 -29.51 -6.16 7.99
N VAL A 192 -30.09 -5.65 6.89
CA VAL A 192 -29.43 -5.54 5.58
C VAL A 192 -29.34 -4.07 5.19
N ILE A 193 -28.14 -3.63 4.83
CA ILE A 193 -27.83 -2.24 4.49
C ILE A 193 -27.19 -2.19 3.11
N ASP A 194 -27.67 -1.27 2.27
CA ASP A 194 -27.03 -0.93 1.00
C ASP A 194 -25.92 0.12 1.23
N TYR A 195 -24.66 -0.28 1.06
CA TYR A 195 -23.47 0.57 1.20
C TYR A 195 -22.84 0.87 -0.16
N SER A 196 -22.65 2.14 -0.49
CA SER A 196 -22.06 2.59 -1.76
C SER A 196 -20.73 3.32 -1.49
N PRO A 197 -19.59 2.64 -1.59
CA PRO A 197 -18.30 3.21 -1.20
C PRO A 197 -17.76 4.21 -2.24
N SER A 198 -17.14 5.28 -1.75
CA SER A 198 -16.72 6.43 -2.56
C SER A 198 -15.34 6.29 -3.22
N TRP A 199 -14.53 5.28 -2.85
CA TRP A 199 -13.20 5.02 -3.41
C TRP A 199 -12.88 3.52 -3.45
N SER A 200 -11.93 3.12 -4.30
CA SER A 200 -11.49 1.73 -4.44
C SER A 200 -10.42 1.37 -3.41
N GLY A 201 -10.53 0.21 -2.76
CA GLY A 201 -9.58 -0.26 -1.76
C GLY A 201 -10.20 -1.23 -0.77
N THR A 202 -9.47 -1.57 0.29
CA THR A 202 -9.99 -2.39 1.39
C THR A 202 -10.54 -1.48 2.49
N HIS A 203 -11.85 -1.57 2.70
CA HIS A 203 -12.60 -0.91 3.76
C HIS A 203 -12.84 -1.91 4.90
N THR A 204 -12.74 -1.43 6.14
CA THR A 204 -13.08 -2.21 7.33
C THR A 204 -14.35 -1.62 7.90
N ILE A 205 -15.46 -2.33 7.75
CA ILE A 205 -16.77 -1.91 8.25
C ILE A 205 -16.91 -2.44 9.67
N SER A 206 -17.15 -1.59 10.65
CA SER A 206 -17.42 -2.02 12.02
C SER A 206 -18.90 -1.80 12.36
N ALA A 207 -19.46 -2.73 13.13
CA ALA A 207 -20.78 -2.58 13.72
C ALA A 207 -20.63 -2.61 15.24
N ILE A 208 -21.23 -1.65 15.92
CA ILE A 208 -21.18 -1.48 17.38
C ILE A 208 -22.62 -1.46 17.89
N VAL A 209 -23.00 -2.49 18.65
CA VAL A 209 -24.26 -2.50 19.41
C VAL A 209 -24.06 -1.74 20.72
N ASP A 210 -25.12 -1.08 21.17
CA ASP A 210 -25.13 -0.19 22.32
C ASP A 210 -23.91 0.75 22.45
N PRO A 211 -23.64 1.59 21.43
CA PRO A 211 -22.46 2.45 21.43
C PRO A 211 -22.47 3.52 22.54
N GLU A 212 -23.62 3.70 23.22
CA GLU A 212 -23.80 4.63 24.35
C GLU A 212 -23.67 3.92 25.71
N ASN A 213 -23.47 2.59 25.73
CA ASN A 213 -23.36 1.75 26.92
C ASN A 213 -24.55 1.92 27.88
N GLY A 214 -25.76 2.04 27.32
CA GLY A 214 -27.00 2.26 28.04
C GLY A 214 -27.61 0.98 28.67
N VAL A 215 -27.22 -0.19 28.19
CA VAL A 215 -27.57 -1.50 28.74
C VAL A 215 -26.36 -2.01 29.53
N GLU A 216 -26.58 -2.47 30.76
CA GLU A 216 -25.51 -3.09 31.56
C GLU A 216 -25.41 -4.57 31.21
N GLU A 217 -24.26 -4.98 30.69
CA GLU A 217 -24.08 -6.31 30.10
C GLU A 217 -23.10 -7.18 30.90
N SER A 218 -23.21 -8.50 30.74
CA SER A 218 -22.27 -9.44 31.35
C SER A 218 -20.89 -9.41 30.69
N ASN A 219 -20.83 -8.94 29.44
CA ASN A 219 -19.62 -8.72 28.68
C ASN A 219 -19.80 -7.49 27.78
N GLU A 220 -18.97 -6.47 27.99
CA GLU A 220 -19.03 -5.24 27.18
C GLU A 220 -18.05 -5.30 25.98
N ASP A 221 -17.14 -6.28 25.96
CA ASP A 221 -16.05 -6.37 24.99
C ASP A 221 -16.45 -7.04 23.66
N ASN A 222 -17.62 -7.70 23.60
CA ASN A 222 -18.18 -8.38 22.43
C ASN A 222 -19.22 -7.54 21.67
N ASN A 223 -19.43 -6.28 22.07
CA ASN A 223 -20.36 -5.36 21.42
C ASN A 223 -19.90 -4.83 20.06
N ARG A 224 -18.72 -5.28 19.58
CA ARG A 224 -18.12 -4.81 18.33
C ARG A 224 -17.68 -5.96 17.42
N ALA A 225 -18.17 -5.93 16.18
CA ALA A 225 -17.70 -6.81 15.10
C ALA A 225 -17.15 -6.00 13.93
N SER A 226 -16.34 -6.63 13.07
CA SER A 226 -15.82 -6.00 11.86
C SER A 226 -15.85 -6.92 10.63
N LEU A 227 -16.13 -6.33 9.48
CA LEU A 227 -16.20 -6.95 8.16
C LEU A 227 -15.21 -6.26 7.21
N LYS A 228 -14.42 -7.04 6.45
CA LYS A 228 -13.54 -6.48 5.43
C LYS A 228 -14.23 -6.45 4.07
N LEU A 229 -14.43 -5.27 3.51
CA LEU A 229 -14.97 -5.07 2.16
C LEU A 229 -13.85 -4.63 1.21
N THR A 230 -13.59 -5.40 0.15
CA THR A 230 -12.58 -5.05 -0.86
C THR A 230 -13.25 -4.58 -2.13
N ILE A 231 -13.02 -3.33 -2.52
CA ILE A 231 -13.58 -2.74 -3.73
C ILE A 231 -12.51 -2.69 -4.81
N VAL A 232 -12.77 -3.39 -5.90
CA VAL A 232 -11.90 -3.40 -7.08
C VAL A 232 -12.26 -2.18 -7.92
N GLY A 233 -11.28 -1.29 -8.13
CA GLY A 233 -11.42 -0.15 -9.03
C GLY A 233 -11.52 -0.58 -10.49
N PRO A 234 -12.04 0.26 -11.40
CA PRO A 234 -11.98 -0.02 -12.83
C PRO A 234 -10.50 -0.14 -13.24
N GLU A 235 -10.11 -1.28 -13.82
CA GLU A 235 -8.76 -1.49 -14.32
C GLU A 235 -8.38 -0.38 -15.31
N HIS A 236 -7.42 0.48 -14.93
CA HIS A 236 -6.67 1.26 -15.89
C HIS A 236 -5.78 0.30 -16.70
N SER A 237 -6.29 -0.13 -17.85
CA SER A 237 -5.51 -0.83 -18.85
C SER A 237 -4.54 0.14 -19.52
N GLU A 238 -3.26 0.05 -19.16
CA GLU A 238 -2.19 0.59 -20.00
C GLU A 238 -2.13 -0.18 -21.33
N GLY A 239 -2.59 0.47 -22.39
CA GLY A 239 -1.97 0.43 -23.71
C GLY A 239 -1.77 -0.93 -24.39
N VAL A 240 -2.85 -1.57 -24.83
CA VAL A 240 -2.79 -2.43 -26.03
C VAL A 240 -3.77 -1.86 -27.07
N ARG A 241 -3.22 -1.39 -28.20
CA ARG A 241 -4.00 -1.01 -29.38
C ARG A 241 -4.68 -2.26 -29.93
N VAL A 242 -6.00 -2.35 -29.75
CA VAL A 242 -6.87 -3.23 -30.55
C VAL A 242 -7.71 -2.34 -31.45
N SER A 243 -7.48 -2.48 -32.76
CA SER A 243 -8.26 -1.82 -33.79
C SER A 243 -9.70 -2.34 -33.79
N TYR A 244 -10.64 -1.41 -33.75
CA TYR A 244 -12.04 -1.47 -34.20
C TYR A 244 -12.75 -2.84 -34.22
N VAL A 245 -13.71 -3.01 -33.30
CA VAL A 245 -14.91 -3.82 -33.57
C VAL A 245 -16.13 -2.99 -33.18
N LEU A 246 -16.95 -2.68 -34.20
CA LEU A 246 -18.27 -2.08 -34.10
C LEU A 246 -19.22 -3.03 -33.36
N ILE A 247 -19.93 -2.51 -32.35
CA ILE A 247 -21.08 -3.15 -31.73
C ILE A 247 -22.32 -2.83 -32.56
N LEU A 248 -23.13 -3.84 -32.88
CA LEU A 248 -24.58 -3.84 -33.09
C LEU A 248 -24.96 -5.33 -33.30
N GLY A 249 -25.87 -6.00 -32.61
CA GLY A 249 -26.73 -5.72 -31.47
C GLY A 249 -27.27 -7.08 -30.98
N LEU A 250 -27.89 -7.08 -29.80
CA LEU A 250 -28.58 -8.22 -29.18
C LEU A 250 -29.58 -8.92 -30.12
N LEU A 251 -29.69 -10.25 -30.02
CA LEU A 251 -30.95 -10.98 -29.75
C LEU A 251 -30.75 -12.52 -29.84
N VAL A 252 -30.98 -13.18 -28.69
CA VAL A 252 -31.85 -14.36 -28.50
C VAL A 252 -31.57 -15.69 -29.24
N ALA A 253 -31.62 -16.74 -28.39
CA ALA A 253 -31.90 -18.16 -28.65
C ALA A 253 -30.79 -19.02 -29.28
N GLY A 254 -30.56 -20.15 -28.62
CA GLY A 254 -29.54 -21.12 -28.98
C GLY A 254 -29.78 -21.78 -30.34
N ALA A 255 -28.68 -21.96 -31.07
CA ALA A 255 -28.48 -23.04 -32.02
C ALA A 255 -26.97 -23.19 -32.28
N LEU A 256 -26.48 -24.41 -32.14
CA LEU A 256 -25.19 -24.86 -32.67
C LEU A 256 -25.15 -24.61 -34.17
N VAL A 257 -24.16 -23.84 -34.65
CA VAL A 257 -23.82 -23.79 -36.08
C VAL A 257 -22.37 -24.25 -36.25
N THR A 258 -22.23 -25.46 -36.79
CA THR A 258 -21.01 -26.00 -37.38
C THR A 258 -20.70 -25.24 -38.67
N VAL A 259 -19.55 -24.56 -38.73
CA VAL A 259 -19.00 -24.01 -39.98
C VAL A 259 -17.87 -24.91 -40.48
N LEU A 260 -18.16 -25.59 -41.59
CA LEU A 260 -17.23 -26.32 -42.43
C LEU A 260 -16.38 -25.31 -43.21
N VAL A 261 -15.08 -25.21 -42.92
CA VAL A 261 -14.13 -24.46 -43.77
C VAL A 261 -13.37 -25.46 -44.64
N ALA A 262 -13.72 -25.48 -45.93
CA ALA A 262 -12.96 -26.15 -46.95
C ALA A 262 -11.60 -25.45 -47.16
N ARG A 263 -10.53 -26.25 -47.11
CA ARG A 263 -9.15 -25.85 -47.43
C ARG A 263 -9.01 -25.66 -48.94
N ASP A 264 -8.62 -24.47 -49.36
CA ASP A 264 -7.98 -24.26 -50.67
C ASP A 264 -6.47 -24.03 -50.49
N HIS A 265 -5.69 -24.59 -51.40
CA HIS A 265 -4.25 -24.77 -51.29
C HIS A 265 -3.48 -23.51 -51.69
N GLY A 266 -2.94 -22.80 -50.69
CA GLY A 266 -1.83 -21.85 -50.86
C GLY A 266 -0.81 -22.05 -49.75
N ARG A 267 0.31 -22.73 -50.03
CA ARG A 267 1.38 -23.01 -49.05
C ARG A 267 2.08 -21.71 -48.63
N PRO A 268 2.09 -21.33 -47.34
CA PRO A 268 3.16 -20.50 -46.81
C PRO A 268 4.39 -21.40 -46.60
N PHE A 269 5.55 -20.97 -47.07
CA PHE A 269 6.82 -21.58 -46.70
C PHE A 269 6.96 -21.56 -45.18
N ALA A 270 6.97 -22.74 -44.56
CA ALA A 270 7.31 -22.89 -43.15
C ALA A 270 8.76 -22.42 -42.94
N PRO A 271 9.05 -21.53 -41.98
CA PRO A 271 10.42 -21.38 -41.50
C PRO A 271 10.85 -22.73 -40.92
N ALA A 272 12.04 -23.18 -41.27
CA ALA A 272 12.63 -24.40 -40.74
C ALA A 272 12.54 -24.42 -39.20
N PRO A 273 12.31 -25.58 -38.55
CA PRO A 273 12.32 -25.66 -37.11
C PRO A 273 13.70 -25.23 -36.61
N THR A 274 13.80 -24.04 -36.03
CA THR A 274 14.94 -23.70 -35.20
C THR A 274 14.90 -24.65 -34.01
N PRO A 275 15.98 -25.38 -33.70
CA PRO A 275 16.02 -26.20 -32.50
C PRO A 275 15.76 -25.29 -31.31
N ALA A 276 14.77 -25.65 -30.48
CA ALA A 276 14.53 -24.96 -29.23
C ALA A 276 15.83 -25.00 -28.43
N ILE A 277 16.44 -23.85 -28.21
CA ILE A 277 17.62 -23.76 -27.35
C ILE A 277 17.09 -23.95 -25.93
N VAL A 278 17.14 -25.18 -25.45
CA VAL A 278 16.83 -25.52 -24.06
C VAL A 278 17.83 -24.76 -23.20
N ASP A 279 17.34 -23.85 -22.35
CA ASP A 279 18.18 -23.10 -21.40
C ASP A 279 18.87 -24.09 -20.45
N PRO A 280 20.20 -24.32 -20.60
CA PRO A 280 20.90 -25.35 -19.85
C PRO A 280 21.06 -24.99 -18.36
N CYS A 281 20.79 -23.74 -17.98
CA CYS A 281 20.97 -23.23 -16.61
C CYS A 281 19.65 -23.11 -15.84
N LYS A 282 18.52 -23.46 -16.45
CA LYS A 282 17.17 -23.33 -15.85
C LYS A 282 17.02 -24.08 -14.53
N GLU A 283 17.49 -25.33 -14.44
CA GLU A 283 17.35 -26.14 -13.22
C GLU A 283 18.11 -25.54 -12.02
N ILE A 284 19.27 -24.92 -12.28
CA ILE A 284 20.08 -24.27 -11.24
C ILE A 284 19.36 -23.01 -10.73
N ARG A 285 18.79 -22.20 -11.63
CA ARG A 285 17.96 -21.03 -11.27
C ARG A 285 16.73 -21.42 -10.45
N ASP A 286 16.04 -22.49 -10.82
CA ASP A 286 14.86 -22.97 -10.09
C ASP A 286 15.22 -23.50 -8.69
N ARG A 287 16.38 -24.16 -8.53
CA ARG A 287 16.91 -24.57 -7.21
C ARG A 287 17.27 -23.37 -6.34
N LEU A 288 17.95 -22.37 -6.91
CA LEU A 288 18.33 -21.15 -6.20
C LEU A 288 17.10 -20.41 -5.67
N ARG A 289 16.05 -20.28 -6.49
CA ARG A 289 14.77 -19.67 -6.08
C ARG A 289 14.14 -20.39 -4.88
N ARG A 290 14.14 -21.73 -4.86
CA ARG A 290 13.63 -22.53 -3.73
C ARG A 290 14.43 -22.32 -2.44
N VAL A 291 15.76 -22.19 -2.55
CA VAL A 291 16.64 -21.89 -1.40
C VAL A 291 16.37 -20.48 -0.87
N GLU A 292 16.20 -19.49 -1.75
CA GLU A 292 15.86 -18.11 -1.37
C GLU A 292 14.49 -17.99 -0.68
N ASP A 293 13.48 -18.73 -1.15
CA ASP A 293 12.15 -18.74 -0.54
C ASP A 293 12.17 -19.40 0.85
N ARG A 294 12.96 -20.47 1.04
CA ARG A 294 13.19 -21.09 2.36
C ARG A 294 13.93 -20.13 3.30
N LEU A 295 14.98 -19.47 2.80
CA LEU A 295 15.76 -18.50 3.57
C LEU A 295 14.87 -17.33 4.05
N LYS A 296 13.98 -16.81 3.20
CA LYS A 296 13.01 -15.77 3.56
C LYS A 296 12.03 -16.21 4.65
N ARG A 297 11.61 -17.47 4.68
CA ARG A 297 10.71 -18.00 5.72
C ARG A 297 11.42 -18.10 7.06
N GLU A 298 12.61 -18.68 7.11
CA GLU A 298 13.36 -18.84 8.37
C GLU A 298 13.83 -17.49 8.95
N LEU A 299 14.18 -16.52 8.10
CA LEU A 299 14.51 -15.15 8.51
C LEU A 299 13.36 -14.41 9.22
N LYS A 300 12.10 -14.82 9.04
CA LYS A 300 10.96 -14.23 9.79
C LYS A 300 10.93 -14.69 11.24
N VAL A 301 11.53 -15.85 11.55
CA VAL A 301 11.50 -16.46 12.88
C VAL A 301 12.66 -15.95 13.74
N VAL A 302 13.78 -15.56 13.12
CA VAL A 302 15.00 -15.12 13.83
C VAL A 302 15.05 -13.58 13.96
N PRO A 303 15.24 -13.02 15.17
CA PRO A 303 15.39 -11.57 15.37
C PRO A 303 16.59 -10.97 14.62
N LYS A 304 16.42 -9.77 14.04
CA LYS A 304 17.40 -9.08 13.18
C LYS A 304 18.79 -8.85 13.80
N GLY A 305 18.92 -8.83 15.14
CA GLY A 305 20.21 -8.64 15.83
C GLY A 305 21.03 -9.92 16.04
N ILE A 306 20.48 -11.08 15.67
CA ILE A 306 21.09 -12.41 15.88
C ILE A 306 21.57 -13.03 14.55
N SER A 307 21.05 -12.55 13.41
CA SER A 307 21.28 -13.12 12.07
C SER A 307 22.73 -13.12 11.57
N ASP A 308 23.58 -12.32 12.21
CA ASP A 308 24.95 -12.04 11.78
C ASP A 308 25.99 -12.85 12.56
N GLU A 309 25.62 -13.46 13.69
CA GLU A 309 26.50 -14.33 14.48
C GLU A 309 26.58 -15.72 13.84
N VAL A 310 27.79 -16.14 13.47
CA VAL A 310 28.05 -17.40 12.76
C VAL A 310 27.88 -18.61 13.68
N ASP A 311 28.24 -18.46 14.96
CA ASP A 311 28.18 -19.56 15.94
C ASP A 311 26.80 -19.64 16.62
N SER A 312 26.05 -20.67 16.25
CA SER A 312 24.73 -20.96 16.83
C SER A 312 24.78 -21.34 18.31
N ASN A 313 25.92 -21.84 18.82
CA ASN A 313 26.08 -22.18 20.23
C ASN A 313 26.26 -20.94 21.09
N LYS A 314 27.00 -19.94 20.61
CA LYS A 314 27.18 -18.64 21.26
C LYS A 314 25.87 -17.85 21.37
N VAL A 315 25.02 -17.92 20.33
CA VAL A 315 23.65 -17.38 20.35
C VAL A 315 22.80 -18.08 21.42
N LYS A 316 22.85 -19.41 21.48
CA LYS A 316 22.13 -20.20 22.49
C LYS A 316 22.56 -19.85 23.92
N GLU A 317 23.85 -19.73 24.17
CA GLU A 317 24.39 -19.36 25.49
C GLU A 317 24.00 -17.94 25.90
N LYS A 318 24.01 -16.97 24.98
CA LYS A 318 23.60 -15.59 25.28
C LYS A 318 22.12 -15.52 25.67
N LEU A 319 21.24 -16.14 24.88
CA LEU A 319 19.81 -16.18 25.16
C LEU A 319 19.50 -16.92 26.47
N ARG A 320 20.22 -18.01 26.78
CA ARG A 320 20.09 -18.71 28.06
C ARG A 320 20.55 -17.85 29.24
N ARG A 321 21.70 -17.17 29.13
CA ARG A 321 22.20 -16.27 30.19
C ARG A 321 21.23 -15.13 30.48
N ASP A 322 20.65 -14.52 29.45
CA ASP A 322 19.67 -13.44 29.62
C ASP A 322 18.37 -13.94 30.29
N LEU A 323 17.90 -15.13 29.89
CA LEU A 323 16.73 -15.77 30.49
C LEU A 323 16.99 -16.17 31.95
N GLU A 324 18.14 -16.76 32.26
CA GLU A 324 18.56 -17.09 33.62
C GLU A 324 18.72 -15.86 34.52
N ALA A 325 19.31 -14.78 34.00
CA ALA A 325 19.45 -13.52 34.72
C ALA A 325 18.08 -12.93 35.06
N ARG A 326 17.12 -12.97 34.11
CA ARG A 326 15.75 -12.52 34.35
C ARG A 326 15.03 -13.42 35.37
N ARG A 327 15.22 -14.75 35.30
CA ARG A 327 14.65 -15.71 36.25
C ARG A 327 15.13 -15.43 37.67
N LYS A 328 16.45 -15.24 37.84
CA LYS A 328 17.05 -14.88 39.13
C LYS A 328 16.49 -13.57 39.70
N ARG A 329 16.30 -12.54 38.87
CA ARG A 329 15.70 -11.27 39.31
C ARG A 329 14.27 -11.45 39.82
N ILE A 330 13.43 -12.16 39.06
CA ILE A 330 12.05 -12.44 39.46
C ILE A 330 12.01 -13.28 40.74
N SER A 331 12.78 -14.36 40.83
CA SER A 331 12.86 -15.18 42.05
C SER A 331 13.35 -14.38 43.26
N SER A 332 14.32 -13.46 43.08
CA SER A 332 14.77 -12.60 44.18
C SER A 332 13.71 -11.57 44.61
N ALA A 333 12.86 -11.11 43.69
CA ALA A 333 11.75 -10.21 44.00
C ALA A 333 10.62 -10.93 44.73
N ILE A 334 10.32 -12.17 44.34
CA ILE A 334 9.36 -13.03 45.05
C ILE A 334 9.83 -13.23 46.50
N ARG A 335 11.08 -13.63 46.74
CA ARG A 335 11.61 -13.80 48.10
C ARG A 335 11.48 -12.55 48.96
N LYS A 336 11.81 -11.37 48.43
CA LYS A 336 11.63 -10.12 49.18
C LYS A 336 10.18 -9.85 49.57
N LEU A 337 9.24 -10.13 48.66
CA LEU A 337 7.81 -9.99 48.95
C LEU A 337 7.32 -11.06 49.95
N GLU A 338 7.89 -12.27 49.93
CA GLU A 338 7.62 -13.30 50.94
C GLU A 338 8.11 -12.87 52.31
N ASP A 339 9.34 -12.36 52.41
CA ASP A 339 9.90 -11.82 53.66
C ASP A 339 9.03 -10.64 54.19
N GLU A 340 8.59 -9.73 53.32
CA GLU A 340 7.68 -8.63 53.68
C GLU A 340 6.31 -9.13 54.16
N ILE A 341 5.78 -10.19 53.53
CA ILE A 341 4.52 -10.82 53.94
C ILE A 341 4.63 -11.42 55.33
N ASP A 342 5.75 -12.06 55.66
CA ASP A 342 5.94 -12.67 56.97
C ASP A 342 6.05 -11.60 58.06
N VAL A 343 6.79 -10.51 57.82
CA VAL A 343 6.80 -9.34 58.74
C VAL A 343 5.39 -8.77 58.93
N LEU A 344 4.62 -8.61 57.85
CA LEU A 344 3.25 -8.10 57.94
C LEU A 344 2.33 -9.04 58.74
N LYS A 345 2.48 -10.36 58.63
CA LYS A 345 1.70 -11.32 59.42
C LYS A 345 2.02 -11.18 60.91
N ASP A 346 3.30 -11.10 61.26
CA ASP A 346 3.73 -10.97 62.66
C ASP A 346 3.18 -9.68 63.29
N GLU A 347 3.23 -8.56 62.54
CA GLU A 347 2.64 -7.29 62.98
C GLU A 347 1.11 -7.38 63.11
N MET A 348 0.43 -8.05 62.17
CA MET A 348 -1.02 -8.25 62.24
C MET A 348 -1.42 -9.10 63.44
N GLU A 349 -0.64 -10.12 63.78
CA GLU A 349 -0.89 -10.98 64.94
C GLU A 349 -0.72 -10.21 66.25
N SER A 350 0.33 -9.41 66.37
CA SER A 350 0.52 -8.50 67.50
C SER A 350 -0.67 -7.54 67.68
N ILE A 351 -1.22 -6.99 66.60
CA ILE A 351 -2.41 -6.12 66.66
C ILE A 351 -3.66 -6.90 67.07
N ARG A 352 -3.82 -8.16 66.63
CA ARG A 352 -4.94 -9.01 67.04
C ARG A 352 -4.90 -9.32 68.54
N GLU A 353 -3.72 -9.61 69.08
CA GLU A 353 -3.53 -9.81 70.51
C GLU A 353 -3.93 -8.55 71.31
N GLU A 354 -3.49 -7.36 70.87
CA GLU A 354 -3.91 -6.10 71.48
C GLU A 354 -5.42 -5.87 71.41
N ILE A 355 -6.06 -6.16 70.26
CA ILE A 355 -7.52 -6.05 70.10
C ILE A 355 -8.23 -7.02 71.05
N SER A 356 -7.74 -8.25 71.18
CA SER A 356 -8.33 -9.25 72.10
C SER A 356 -8.27 -8.78 73.54
N SER A 357 -7.11 -8.28 73.99
CA SER A 357 -6.93 -7.76 75.35
C SER A 357 -7.83 -6.54 75.63
N LEU A 358 -7.96 -5.62 74.67
CA LEU A 358 -8.84 -4.46 74.79
C LEU A 358 -10.32 -4.83 74.83
N LYS A 359 -10.74 -5.86 74.06
CA LYS A 359 -12.11 -6.37 74.10
C LYS A 359 -12.45 -6.95 75.46
N GLU A 360 -11.55 -7.77 76.02
CA GLU A 360 -11.72 -8.37 77.36
C GLU A 360 -11.82 -7.28 78.44
N GLU A 361 -10.95 -6.26 78.41
CA GLU A 361 -11.04 -5.12 79.34
C GLU A 361 -12.36 -4.35 79.16
N GLY A 362 -12.81 -4.14 77.92
CA GLY A 362 -14.06 -3.47 77.61
C GLY A 362 -15.29 -4.23 78.12
N GLU A 363 -15.30 -5.55 78.00
CA GLU A 363 -16.38 -6.42 78.49
C GLU A 363 -16.47 -6.42 80.02
N ASP A 364 -15.35 -6.58 80.74
CA ASP A 364 -15.34 -6.49 82.23
C ASP A 364 -15.87 -5.13 82.72
N LEU A 365 -15.49 -4.03 82.06
CA LEU A 365 -16.00 -2.70 82.42
C LEU A 365 -17.49 -2.54 82.12
N ARG A 366 -17.99 -3.09 81.01
CA ARG A 366 -19.41 -3.06 80.66
C ARG A 366 -20.25 -3.85 81.66
N GLU A 367 -19.79 -5.03 82.07
CA GLU A 367 -20.45 -5.84 83.11
C GLU A 367 -20.53 -5.06 84.44
N ARG A 368 -19.42 -4.44 84.87
CA ARG A 368 -19.42 -3.58 86.07
C ARG A 368 -20.34 -2.38 85.94
N ALA A 369 -20.36 -1.72 84.80
CA ALA A 369 -21.25 -0.60 84.52
C ALA A 369 -22.72 -1.02 84.60
N GLU A 370 -23.08 -2.18 84.04
CA GLU A 370 -24.44 -2.72 84.09
C GLU A 370 -24.87 -3.03 85.52
N LYS A 371 -23.99 -3.66 86.31
CA LYS A 371 -24.23 -3.90 87.74
C LYS A 371 -24.44 -2.59 88.51
N THR A 372 -23.61 -1.58 88.27
CA THR A 372 -23.79 -0.25 88.89
C THR A 372 -25.08 0.42 88.43
N ARG A 373 -25.48 0.26 87.16
CA ARG A 373 -26.73 0.81 86.60
C ARG A 373 -27.96 0.17 87.22
N THR A 374 -27.95 -1.15 87.40
CA THR A 374 -29.03 -1.87 88.07
C THR A 374 -29.15 -1.46 89.54
N ASP A 375 -28.04 -1.30 90.26
CA ASP A 375 -28.05 -0.79 91.64
C ASP A 375 -28.52 0.66 91.74
N LEU A 376 -28.10 1.52 90.82
CA LEU A 376 -28.58 2.90 90.71
C LEU A 376 -30.10 2.96 90.53
N SER A 377 -30.66 2.08 89.68
CA SER A 377 -32.11 2.02 89.43
C SER A 377 -32.92 1.71 90.71
N LYS A 378 -32.37 0.89 91.62
CA LYS A 378 -33.01 0.57 92.91
C LYS A 378 -33.08 1.81 93.80
N PHE A 379 -32.02 2.64 93.81
CA PHE A 379 -32.00 3.90 94.54
C PHE A 379 -32.93 4.94 93.90
N ASP A 380 -32.92 5.07 92.57
CA ASP A 380 -33.81 5.99 91.86
C ASP A 380 -35.29 5.62 92.09
N ARG A 381 -35.64 4.32 92.14
CA ARG A 381 -36.99 3.87 92.50
C ARG A 381 -37.40 4.27 93.92
N ARG A 382 -36.49 4.15 94.89
CA ARG A 382 -36.73 4.56 96.30
C ARG A 382 -36.83 6.09 96.46
N LEU A 383 -36.16 6.85 95.59
CA LEU A 383 -36.06 8.30 95.66
C LEU A 383 -37.02 9.04 94.71
N ARG A 384 -37.91 8.36 93.98
CA ARG A 384 -38.92 8.98 93.08
C ARG A 384 -39.74 10.09 93.74
N LYS A 385 -40.00 9.97 95.05
CA LYS A 385 -40.73 10.99 95.80
C LYS A 385 -39.95 12.28 95.98
N LEU A 386 -38.61 12.25 95.95
CA LEU A 386 -37.81 13.47 95.93
C LEU A 386 -37.98 14.21 94.59
N ASP A 387 -37.99 13.49 93.47
CA ASP A 387 -38.20 14.08 92.14
C ASP A 387 -39.60 14.71 92.01
N SER A 388 -40.64 14.05 92.55
CA SER A 388 -41.99 14.63 92.57
C SER A 388 -42.08 15.88 93.45
N LEU A 389 -41.40 15.91 94.59
CA LEU A 389 -41.31 17.09 95.46
C LEU A 389 -40.51 18.23 94.81
N GLN A 390 -39.46 17.92 94.05
CA GLN A 390 -38.70 18.92 93.28
C GLN A 390 -39.56 19.52 92.17
N LYS A 391 -40.33 18.71 91.44
CA LYS A 391 -41.31 19.19 90.45
C LYS A 391 -42.41 20.04 91.10
N GLU A 392 -42.88 19.67 92.29
CA GLU A 392 -43.85 20.47 93.06
C GLU A 392 -43.26 21.83 93.47
N ARG A 393 -41.99 21.85 93.90
CA ARG A 393 -41.25 23.08 94.22
C ARG A 393 -41.15 23.97 92.99
N ASP A 394 -40.71 23.44 91.85
CA ASP A 394 -40.50 24.22 90.63
C ASP A 394 -41.81 24.84 90.13
N ARG A 395 -42.93 24.10 90.23
CA ARG A 395 -44.27 24.62 89.95
C ARG A 395 -44.68 25.75 90.91
N ALA A 396 -44.41 25.59 92.20
CA ALA A 396 -44.70 26.61 93.20
C ALA A 396 -43.85 27.87 92.99
N GLU A 397 -42.57 27.70 92.65
CA GLU A 397 -41.64 28.78 92.35
C GLU A 397 -42.08 29.58 91.12
N GLN A 398 -42.48 28.86 90.05
CA GLN A 398 -43.06 29.49 88.87
C GLN A 398 -44.36 30.24 89.18
N ALA A 399 -45.21 29.69 90.05
CA ALA A 399 -46.45 30.34 90.44
C ALA A 399 -46.22 31.63 91.25
N VAL A 400 -45.15 31.70 92.06
CA VAL A 400 -44.69 32.90 92.76
C VAL A 400 -44.20 33.93 91.74
N ARG A 401 -43.28 33.56 90.84
CA ARG A 401 -42.79 34.45 89.77
C ARG A 401 -43.92 35.09 88.97
N ASN A 402 -44.93 34.31 88.58
CA ASN A 402 -46.10 34.84 87.87
C ASN A 402 -46.89 35.86 88.69
N ALA A 403 -47.07 35.62 90.00
CA ALA A 403 -47.79 36.55 90.87
C ALA A 403 -46.99 37.83 91.19
N GLU A 404 -45.65 37.76 91.19
CA GLU A 404 -44.79 38.95 91.30
C GLU A 404 -44.96 39.84 90.08
N ASN A 405 -44.89 39.25 88.88
CA ASN A 405 -45.10 39.97 87.61
C ASN A 405 -46.50 40.62 87.54
N GLU A 406 -47.55 39.90 87.94
CA GLU A 406 -48.93 40.45 87.98
C GLU A 406 -49.07 41.63 88.95
N LEU A 407 -48.40 41.56 90.10
CA LEU A 407 -48.40 42.65 91.09
C LEU A 407 -47.63 43.86 90.58
N GLU A 408 -46.50 43.64 89.92
CA GLU A 408 -45.68 44.71 89.35
C GLU A 408 -46.42 45.47 88.25
N ASP A 409 -47.05 44.77 87.31
CA ASP A 409 -47.91 45.35 86.26
C ASP A 409 -49.07 46.17 86.86
N ALA A 410 -49.67 45.69 87.95
CA ALA A 410 -50.73 46.43 88.64
C ALA A 410 -50.22 47.71 89.33
N ILE A 411 -49.01 47.69 89.89
CA ILE A 411 -48.36 48.87 90.48
C ILE A 411 -47.98 49.87 89.39
N GLU A 412 -47.47 49.41 88.26
CA GLU A 412 -47.13 50.25 87.11
C GLU A 412 -48.38 50.96 86.55
N LYS A 413 -49.47 50.22 86.33
CA LYS A 413 -50.77 50.79 85.92
C LYS A 413 -51.31 51.82 86.93
N ALA A 414 -51.06 51.61 88.21
CA ALA A 414 -51.41 52.58 89.25
C ALA A 414 -50.56 53.86 89.13
N HIS A 415 -49.23 53.73 88.99
CA HIS A 415 -48.34 54.89 88.79
C HIS A 415 -48.67 55.67 87.50
N ASP A 416 -49.00 54.98 86.41
CA ASP A 416 -49.44 55.60 85.16
C ASP A 416 -50.74 56.40 85.34
N SER A 417 -51.67 55.87 86.12
CA SER A 417 -52.92 56.56 86.47
C SER A 417 -52.65 57.81 87.32
N VAL A 418 -51.70 57.74 88.26
CA VAL A 418 -51.24 58.89 89.06
C VAL A 418 -50.58 59.95 88.17
N LYS A 419 -49.72 59.54 87.22
CA LYS A 419 -49.07 60.44 86.27
C LYS A 419 -50.09 61.19 85.40
N LYS A 420 -51.03 60.47 84.80
CA LYS A 420 -52.15 61.07 84.04
C LYS A 420 -52.99 62.02 84.89
N TYR A 421 -53.24 61.68 86.15
CA TYR A 421 -53.95 62.55 87.08
C TYR A 421 -53.17 63.83 87.38
N SER A 422 -51.87 63.74 87.67
CA SER A 422 -50.96 64.88 87.88
C SER A 422 -50.96 65.85 86.69
N GLU A 423 -50.85 65.32 85.46
CA GLU A 423 -50.93 66.12 84.24
C GLU A 423 -52.27 66.85 84.09
N ARG A 424 -53.40 66.19 84.39
CA ARG A 424 -54.71 66.84 84.38
C ARG A 424 -54.81 67.97 85.41
N LEU A 425 -54.24 67.81 86.61
CA LEU A 425 -54.24 68.85 87.63
C LEU A 425 -53.40 70.06 87.20
N LYS A 426 -52.21 69.84 86.64
CA LYS A 426 -51.34 70.90 86.08
C LYS A 426 -52.01 71.64 84.91
N ASN A 427 -52.81 70.93 84.12
CA ASN A 427 -53.55 71.51 83.00
C ASN A 427 -54.78 72.34 83.40
N ARG A 428 -55.10 72.49 84.69
CA ARG A 428 -56.22 73.36 85.11
C ARG A 428 -55.97 74.83 84.77
N PHE A 429 -57.05 75.52 84.43
CA PHE A 429 -57.05 76.92 84.03
C PHE A 429 -56.34 77.83 85.04
N ARG A 430 -56.54 77.60 86.35
CA ARG A 430 -55.91 78.37 87.43
C ARG A 430 -54.38 78.25 87.40
N HIS A 431 -53.84 77.04 87.28
CA HIS A 431 -52.39 76.79 87.26
C HIS A 431 -51.73 77.41 86.03
N ARG A 432 -52.29 77.15 84.83
CA ARG A 432 -51.81 77.75 83.57
C ARG A 432 -51.85 79.28 83.60
N THR A 433 -52.89 79.85 84.20
CA THR A 433 -53.00 81.30 84.37
C THR A 433 -51.94 81.83 85.33
N LEU A 434 -51.67 81.15 86.45
CA LEU A 434 -50.61 81.53 87.38
C LEU A 434 -49.21 81.39 86.77
N GLU A 435 -48.93 80.33 86.01
CA GLU A 435 -47.67 80.18 85.26
C GLU A 435 -47.48 81.29 84.22
N ARG A 436 -48.56 81.64 83.50
CA ARG A 436 -48.53 82.75 82.54
C ARG A 436 -48.29 84.08 83.25
N LEU A 437 -48.99 84.36 84.36
CA LEU A 437 -48.80 85.56 85.17
C LEU A 437 -47.38 85.64 85.77
N PHE A 438 -46.81 84.50 86.18
CA PHE A 438 -45.43 84.42 86.66
C PHE A 438 -44.43 84.75 85.54
N ARG A 439 -44.61 84.16 84.35
CA ARG A 439 -43.80 84.48 83.15
C ARG A 439 -43.92 85.96 82.76
N GLU A 440 -45.13 86.49 82.67
CA GLU A 440 -45.38 87.91 82.37
C GLU A 440 -44.76 88.84 83.44
N SER A 441 -44.80 88.44 84.71
CA SER A 441 -44.18 89.22 85.81
C SER A 441 -42.65 89.17 85.77
N MET A 442 -42.05 88.04 85.40
CA MET A 442 -40.60 87.93 85.17
C MET A 442 -40.16 88.81 84.00
N GLU A 443 -40.88 88.76 82.88
CA GLU A 443 -40.59 89.58 81.70
C GLU A 443 -40.65 91.07 82.02
N ARG A 444 -41.66 91.48 82.80
CA ARG A 444 -41.81 92.86 83.29
C ARG A 444 -40.67 93.28 84.21
N LEU A 445 -40.22 92.40 85.09
CA LEU A 445 -39.06 92.68 85.96
C LEU A 445 -37.79 92.85 85.13
N LYS A 446 -37.52 91.94 84.19
CA LYS A 446 -36.36 92.01 83.30
C LYS A 446 -36.31 93.33 82.52
N LYS A 447 -37.44 93.73 81.91
CA LYS A 447 -37.57 95.02 81.21
C LYS A 447 -37.40 96.23 82.14
N ALA A 448 -37.90 96.16 83.37
CA ALA A 448 -37.73 97.23 84.35
C ALA A 448 -36.26 97.36 84.81
N GLU A 449 -35.55 96.25 84.98
CA GLU A 449 -34.12 96.21 85.33
C GLU A 449 -33.24 96.71 84.18
N GLU A 450 -33.54 96.32 82.93
CA GLU A 450 -32.86 96.85 81.73
C GLU A 450 -33.01 98.37 81.63
N ARG A 451 -34.24 98.89 81.79
CA ARG A 451 -34.48 100.33 81.84
C ARG A 451 -33.73 100.99 82.99
N LEU A 452 -33.64 100.38 84.17
CA LEU A 452 -32.89 100.96 85.29
C LEU A 452 -31.39 101.07 84.96
N LYS A 453 -30.81 100.13 84.20
CA LYS A 453 -29.39 100.18 83.78
C LYS A 453 -29.09 101.38 82.88
N GLU A 454 -30.02 101.76 82.00
CA GLU A 454 -29.87 102.94 81.12
C GLU A 454 -29.83 104.27 81.90
N ASN A 455 -30.47 104.36 83.07
CA ASN A 455 -30.40 105.54 83.94
C ASN A 455 -30.48 105.13 85.43
N PRO A 456 -29.34 104.86 86.06
CA PRO A 456 -29.27 104.27 87.40
C PRO A 456 -29.77 105.18 88.53
N ASN A 457 -29.74 106.50 88.35
CA ASN A 457 -30.11 107.47 89.39
C ASN A 457 -31.59 107.84 89.41
N SER A 458 -32.39 107.34 88.47
CA SER A 458 -33.83 107.61 88.41
C SER A 458 -34.60 106.86 89.52
N GLU A 459 -35.03 107.60 90.55
CA GLU A 459 -35.93 107.13 91.62
C GLU A 459 -37.18 106.42 91.08
N TYR A 460 -37.78 106.97 90.02
CA TYR A 460 -38.93 106.36 89.34
C TYR A 460 -38.63 104.96 88.76
N ARG A 461 -37.42 104.76 88.21
CA ARG A 461 -37.01 103.46 87.64
C ARG A 461 -36.72 102.46 88.75
N LYS A 462 -36.11 102.89 89.87
CA LYS A 462 -35.92 102.06 91.08
C LYS A 462 -37.26 101.61 91.69
N ALA A 463 -38.22 102.53 91.82
CA ALA A 463 -39.57 102.21 92.30
C ALA A 463 -40.32 101.23 91.37
N SER A 464 -40.14 101.38 90.05
CA SER A 464 -40.71 100.46 89.05
C SER A 464 -40.14 99.04 89.16
N VAL A 465 -38.83 98.89 89.39
CA VAL A 465 -38.19 97.59 89.66
C VAL A 465 -38.71 97.00 90.96
N ARG A 466 -38.80 97.77 92.06
CA ARG A 466 -39.35 97.29 93.33
C ARG A 466 -40.78 96.76 93.16
N LYS A 467 -41.66 97.52 92.49
CA LYS A 467 -43.05 97.12 92.21
C LYS A 467 -43.14 95.87 91.31
N ALA A 468 -42.26 95.73 90.32
CA ALA A 468 -42.18 94.54 89.49
C ALA A 468 -41.71 93.31 90.29
N ARG A 469 -40.75 93.50 91.21
CA ARG A 469 -40.25 92.46 92.11
C ARG A 469 -41.33 91.99 93.09
N ASP A 470 -42.11 92.91 93.66
CA ASP A 470 -43.23 92.58 94.56
C ASP A 470 -44.35 91.80 93.84
N ARG A 471 -44.62 92.15 92.58
CA ARG A 471 -45.57 91.39 91.75
C ARG A 471 -45.05 89.99 91.45
N LEU A 472 -43.75 89.86 91.16
CA LEU A 472 -43.13 88.57 90.91
C LEU A 472 -43.11 87.69 92.16
N THR A 473 -42.79 88.24 93.34
CA THR A 473 -42.82 87.49 94.61
C THR A 473 -44.23 87.04 94.94
N HIS A 474 -45.24 87.89 94.75
CA HIS A 474 -46.65 87.50 94.95
C HIS A 474 -47.09 86.41 93.96
N ALA A 475 -46.75 86.53 92.67
CA ALA A 475 -47.05 85.51 91.66
C ALA A 475 -46.33 84.19 91.96
N ARG A 476 -45.06 84.24 92.39
CA ARG A 476 -44.28 83.06 92.80
C ARG A 476 -44.93 82.35 93.97
N LYS A 477 -45.32 83.09 95.02
CA LYS A 477 -45.95 82.51 96.21
C LYS A 477 -47.23 81.76 95.84
N ARG A 478 -48.10 82.36 95.02
CA ARG A 478 -49.34 81.73 94.56
C ARG A 478 -49.09 80.48 93.69
N LEU A 479 -48.09 80.52 92.80
CA LEU A 479 -47.73 79.37 91.99
C LEU A 479 -47.16 78.22 92.83
N GLU A 480 -46.33 78.52 93.83
CA GLU A 480 -45.78 77.52 94.75
C GLU A 480 -46.83 76.92 95.70
N GLU A 481 -47.80 77.70 96.16
CA GLU A 481 -48.97 77.20 96.90
C GLU A 481 -49.79 76.22 96.04
N ASP A 482 -50.05 76.56 94.77
CA ASP A 482 -50.80 75.71 93.85
C ASP A 482 -50.03 74.44 93.46
N LYS A 483 -48.70 74.52 93.28
CA LYS A 483 -47.82 73.35 93.09
C LYS A 483 -47.87 72.41 94.29
N ARG A 484 -47.70 72.93 95.52
CA ARG A 484 -47.77 72.12 96.74
C ARG A 484 -49.11 71.41 96.87
N TRP A 485 -50.20 72.11 96.56
CA TRP A 485 -51.53 71.52 96.59
C TRP A 485 -51.70 70.42 95.52
N ILE A 486 -51.17 70.60 94.30
CA ILE A 486 -51.15 69.55 93.27
C ILE A 486 -50.35 68.35 93.76
N GLU A 487 -49.15 68.54 94.30
CA GLU A 487 -48.33 67.44 94.83
C GLU A 487 -49.02 66.69 95.97
N GLU A 488 -49.68 67.40 96.88
CA GLU A 488 -50.45 66.80 97.96
C GLU A 488 -51.58 65.92 97.41
N LYS A 489 -52.32 66.40 96.41
CA LYS A 489 -53.39 65.63 95.75
C LYS A 489 -52.87 64.44 94.94
N VAL A 490 -51.68 64.55 94.34
CA VAL A 490 -51.01 63.44 93.67
C VAL A 490 -50.61 62.37 94.69
N ARG A 491 -49.98 62.75 95.81
CA ARG A 491 -49.62 61.84 96.91
C ARG A 491 -50.85 61.19 97.56
N GLU A 492 -51.97 61.90 97.64
CA GLU A 492 -53.24 61.34 98.11
C GLU A 492 -53.77 60.27 97.14
N MET A 493 -53.77 60.55 95.84
CA MET A 493 -54.22 59.62 94.81
C MET A 493 -53.33 58.37 94.73
N GLU A 494 -52.01 58.54 94.79
CA GLU A 494 -51.04 57.46 94.82
C GLU A 494 -51.26 56.54 96.03
N ARG A 495 -51.43 57.11 97.22
CA ARG A 495 -51.79 56.34 98.41
C ARG A 495 -53.09 55.58 98.24
N ARG A 496 -54.10 56.15 97.58
CA ARG A 496 -55.39 55.48 97.34
C ARG A 496 -55.28 54.31 96.36
N LEU A 497 -54.50 54.46 95.29
CA LEU A 497 -54.34 53.42 94.26
C LEU A 497 -53.45 52.28 94.75
N LEU A 498 -52.31 52.58 95.39
CA LEU A 498 -51.42 51.57 95.95
C LEU A 498 -52.06 50.82 97.13
N ASN A 499 -52.93 51.48 97.91
CA ASN A 499 -53.73 50.84 98.96
C ASN A 499 -55.13 50.41 98.50
N GLY A 500 -55.39 50.45 97.19
CA GLY A 500 -56.65 50.06 96.58
C GLY A 500 -56.91 48.55 96.72
N GLY A 501 -58.18 48.17 96.59
CA GLY A 501 -58.60 46.77 96.77
C GLY A 501 -57.91 45.78 95.83
N SER A 502 -57.54 46.22 94.60
CA SER A 502 -56.86 45.38 93.60
C SER A 502 -55.41 45.04 94.00
N VAL A 503 -54.56 46.05 94.21
CA VAL A 503 -53.15 45.86 94.60
C VAL A 503 -53.02 45.12 95.95
N LYS A 504 -53.89 45.43 96.92
CA LYS A 504 -53.94 44.68 98.19
C LYS A 504 -54.30 43.21 98.01
N ARG A 505 -55.24 42.90 97.11
CA ARG A 505 -55.62 41.51 96.80
C ARG A 505 -54.44 40.76 96.18
N MET A 506 -53.75 41.36 95.20
CA MET A 506 -52.58 40.76 94.56
C MET A 506 -51.41 40.55 95.53
N ARG A 507 -51.13 41.50 96.44
CA ARG A 507 -50.14 41.29 97.51
C ARG A 507 -50.49 40.09 98.40
N ARG A 508 -51.77 39.91 98.74
CA ARG A 508 -52.23 38.74 99.53
C ARG A 508 -52.08 37.43 98.75
N VAL A 509 -52.36 37.44 97.45
CA VAL A 509 -52.17 36.28 96.57
C VAL A 509 -50.69 35.90 96.49
N LEU A 510 -49.81 36.88 96.27
CA LEU A 510 -48.36 36.66 96.26
C LEU A 510 -47.87 36.07 97.59
N GLU A 511 -48.29 36.66 98.71
CA GLU A 511 -47.94 36.17 100.06
C GLU A 511 -48.41 34.73 100.30
N ALA A 512 -49.63 34.40 99.85
CA ALA A 512 -50.16 33.04 99.94
C ALA A 512 -49.34 32.05 99.10
N LYS A 513 -48.93 32.43 97.88
CA LYS A 513 -48.09 31.58 97.03
C LYS A 513 -46.66 31.41 97.58
N LYS A 514 -46.07 32.47 98.16
CA LYS A 514 -44.76 32.38 98.85
C LYS A 514 -44.81 31.40 100.02
N LYS A 515 -45.86 31.45 100.84
CA LYS A 515 -46.06 30.47 101.92
C LYS A 515 -46.19 29.03 101.42
N LEU A 516 -46.84 28.82 100.28
CA LEU A 516 -46.91 27.48 99.66
C LEU A 516 -45.52 27.01 99.19
N LEU A 517 -44.74 27.89 98.55
CA LEU A 517 -43.35 27.59 98.16
C LEU A 517 -42.50 27.22 99.37
N ASP A 518 -42.52 28.03 100.44
CA ASP A 518 -41.80 27.74 101.69
C ASP A 518 -42.21 26.38 102.29
N GLY A 519 -43.50 26.05 102.25
CA GLY A 519 -44.02 24.75 102.69
C GLY A 519 -43.46 23.58 101.88
N VAL A 520 -43.39 23.72 100.55
CA VAL A 520 -42.83 22.70 99.66
C VAL A 520 -41.31 22.61 99.83
N GLU A 521 -40.59 23.73 99.96
CA GLU A 521 -39.15 23.75 100.22
C GLU A 521 -38.79 23.05 101.53
N ASN A 522 -39.57 23.29 102.59
CA ASN A 522 -39.39 22.61 103.87
C ASN A 522 -39.61 21.10 103.76
N ARG A 523 -40.62 20.67 102.99
CA ARG A 523 -40.85 19.24 102.67
C ARG A 523 -39.67 18.64 101.89
N VAL A 524 -39.12 19.35 100.90
CA VAL A 524 -37.92 18.92 100.15
C VAL A 524 -36.71 18.81 101.09
N LYS A 525 -36.43 19.83 101.93
CA LYS A 525 -35.32 19.82 102.90
C LYS A 525 -35.46 18.68 103.91
N ALA A 526 -36.66 18.48 104.45
CA ALA A 526 -36.94 17.38 105.38
C ALA A 526 -36.74 16.01 104.73
N TYR A 527 -37.20 15.82 103.48
CA TYR A 527 -37.00 14.59 102.73
C TYR A 527 -35.50 14.33 102.44
N LYS A 528 -34.76 15.34 101.97
CA LYS A 528 -33.31 15.25 101.74
C LYS A 528 -32.54 14.91 103.02
N LYS A 529 -32.92 15.50 104.16
CA LYS A 529 -32.31 15.19 105.46
C LYS A 529 -32.60 13.76 105.91
N LYS A 530 -33.83 13.27 105.72
CA LYS A 530 -34.24 11.90 106.10
C LYS A 530 -33.50 10.83 105.29
N TYR A 531 -33.20 11.10 104.01
CA TYR A 531 -32.59 10.14 103.09
C TYR A 531 -31.16 10.54 102.66
N SER A 532 -30.46 11.36 103.45
CA SER A 532 -29.15 11.91 103.09
C SER A 532 -28.11 10.85 102.75
N THR A 533 -28.04 9.76 103.54
CA THR A 533 -27.12 8.64 103.29
C THR A 533 -27.43 7.88 102.00
N GLN A 534 -28.71 7.74 101.64
CA GLN A 534 -29.11 7.07 100.39
C GLN A 534 -28.84 7.96 99.18
N LEU A 535 -29.00 9.28 99.33
CA LEU A 535 -28.64 10.26 98.30
C LEU A 535 -27.14 10.27 98.04
N ALA A 536 -26.32 10.28 99.09
CA ALA A 536 -24.86 10.19 98.96
C ALA A 536 -24.44 8.91 98.19
N LYS A 537 -24.97 7.75 98.58
CA LYS A 537 -24.70 6.48 97.88
C LYS A 537 -25.13 6.49 96.42
N ARG A 538 -26.29 7.08 96.10
CA ARG A 538 -26.73 7.23 94.71
C ARG A 538 -25.75 8.10 93.92
N ASP A 539 -25.32 9.21 94.49
CA ASP A 539 -24.41 10.14 93.83
C ASP A 539 -23.00 9.53 93.67
N ASP A 540 -22.56 8.68 94.61
CA ASP A 540 -21.34 7.86 94.49
C ASP A 540 -21.46 6.86 93.33
N LEU A 541 -22.55 6.08 93.27
CA LEU A 541 -22.79 5.13 92.18
C LEU A 541 -22.89 5.81 90.81
N ARG A 542 -23.46 7.03 90.74
CA ARG A 542 -23.44 7.81 89.48
C ARG A 542 -22.03 8.18 89.07
N ARG A 543 -21.20 8.65 90.00
CA ARG A 543 -19.80 8.99 89.69
C ARG A 543 -18.99 7.77 89.26
N GLU A 544 -19.22 6.61 89.88
CA GLU A 544 -18.61 5.35 89.45
C GLU A 544 -19.07 4.94 88.05
N LEU A 545 -20.37 5.05 87.76
CA LEU A 545 -20.92 4.75 86.43
C LEU A 545 -20.32 5.67 85.36
N ASP A 546 -20.30 6.98 85.61
CA ASP A 546 -19.69 7.97 84.69
C ASP A 546 -18.20 7.64 84.44
N SER A 547 -17.48 7.19 85.48
CA SER A 547 -16.09 6.75 85.37
C SER A 547 -15.95 5.49 84.51
N TYR A 548 -16.83 4.50 84.66
CA TYR A 548 -16.81 3.30 83.82
C TYR A 548 -17.16 3.63 82.36
N GLU A 549 -18.23 4.41 82.12
CA GLU A 549 -18.62 4.83 80.78
C GLU A 549 -17.51 5.63 80.08
N SER A 550 -16.79 6.49 80.79
CA SER A 550 -15.63 7.21 80.25
C SER A 550 -14.49 6.27 79.84
N ARG A 551 -14.18 5.24 80.66
CA ARG A 551 -13.13 4.26 80.36
C ARG A 551 -13.52 3.36 79.18
N ILE A 552 -14.77 2.89 79.14
CA ILE A 552 -15.33 2.13 78.00
C ILE A 552 -15.17 2.95 76.72
N GLY A 553 -15.55 4.24 76.74
CA GLY A 553 -15.39 5.12 75.58
C GLY A 553 -13.94 5.37 75.17
N GLU A 554 -12.95 5.22 76.06
CA GLU A 554 -11.53 5.26 75.71
C GLU A 554 -11.07 3.96 75.06
N ILE A 555 -11.48 2.80 75.60
CA ILE A 555 -11.21 1.48 75.03
C ILE A 555 -11.81 1.37 73.64
N ASP A 556 -13.05 1.79 73.44
CA ASP A 556 -13.72 1.75 72.12
C ASP A 556 -12.96 2.59 71.08
N ARG A 557 -12.47 3.79 71.47
CA ARG A 557 -11.60 4.61 70.60
C ARG A 557 -10.28 3.92 70.26
N ARG A 558 -9.68 3.21 71.22
CA ARG A 558 -8.43 2.44 70.99
C ARG A 558 -8.68 1.23 70.09
N LEU A 559 -9.78 0.52 70.30
CA LEU A 559 -10.22 -0.62 69.47
C LEU A 559 -10.44 -0.18 68.02
N GLU A 560 -11.22 0.89 67.79
CA GLU A 560 -11.42 1.43 66.43
C GLU A 560 -10.11 1.76 65.73
N LYS A 561 -9.15 2.36 66.45
CA LYS A 561 -7.84 2.70 65.90
C LYS A 561 -7.07 1.45 65.48
N ARG A 562 -7.03 0.42 66.33
CA ARG A 562 -6.30 -0.83 66.06
C ARG A 562 -6.97 -1.68 64.97
N ILE A 563 -8.30 -1.72 64.93
CA ILE A 563 -9.06 -2.39 63.86
C ILE A 563 -8.74 -1.74 62.50
N LYS A 564 -8.78 -0.40 62.41
CA LYS A 564 -8.40 0.33 61.19
C LYS A 564 -6.94 0.08 60.78
N GLU A 565 -6.03 -0.08 61.74
CA GLU A 565 -4.63 -0.41 61.47
C GLU A 565 -4.50 -1.85 60.91
N LEU A 566 -5.25 -2.80 61.48
CA LEU A 566 -5.31 -4.19 61.03
C LEU A 566 -5.86 -4.29 59.60
N GLU A 567 -6.94 -3.56 59.28
CA GLU A 567 -7.53 -3.50 57.93
C GLU A 567 -6.52 -2.98 56.90
N ARG A 568 -5.78 -1.91 57.23
CA ARG A 568 -4.73 -1.35 56.37
C ARG A 568 -3.63 -2.37 56.10
N LYS A 569 -3.15 -3.08 57.13
CA LYS A 569 -2.12 -4.12 56.98
C LYS A 569 -2.64 -5.32 56.19
N SER A 570 -3.88 -5.74 56.41
CA SER A 570 -4.56 -6.79 55.64
C SER A 570 -4.62 -6.44 54.15
N SER A 571 -4.96 -5.19 53.81
CA SER A 571 -4.95 -4.71 52.43
C SER A 571 -3.54 -4.73 51.79
N MET A 572 -2.49 -4.38 52.55
CA MET A 572 -1.10 -4.47 52.07
C MET A 572 -0.69 -5.92 51.81
N LEU A 573 -1.03 -6.83 52.73
CA LEU A 573 -0.78 -8.27 52.61
C LEU A 573 -1.41 -8.84 51.33
N GLU A 574 -2.66 -8.47 51.03
CA GLU A 574 -3.32 -8.89 49.78
C GLU A 574 -2.61 -8.37 48.53
N LYS A 575 -2.18 -7.10 48.53
CA LYS A 575 -1.45 -6.51 47.39
C LYS A 575 -0.13 -7.25 47.15
N SER A 576 0.63 -7.55 48.20
CA SER A 576 1.87 -8.33 48.10
C SER A 576 1.60 -9.75 47.57
N ARG A 577 0.55 -10.43 48.05
CA ARG A 577 0.14 -11.76 47.54
C ARG A 577 -0.26 -11.72 46.05
N ARG A 578 -1.00 -10.70 45.62
CA ARG A 578 -1.35 -10.52 44.20
C ARG A 578 -0.10 -10.32 43.35
N ARG A 579 0.86 -9.53 43.84
CA ARG A 579 2.12 -9.29 43.13
C ARG A 579 2.97 -10.55 43.02
N ILE A 580 3.05 -11.37 44.07
CA ILE A 580 3.71 -12.69 44.00
C ILE A 580 3.05 -13.56 42.92
N LYS A 581 1.71 -13.69 42.93
CA LYS A 581 0.99 -14.48 41.89
C LYS A 581 1.30 -14.02 40.48
N GLU A 582 1.41 -12.71 40.24
CA GLU A 582 1.78 -12.16 38.94
C GLU A 582 3.23 -12.54 38.55
N LEU A 583 4.18 -12.39 39.47
CA LEU A 583 5.57 -12.77 39.27
C LEU A 583 5.74 -14.29 39.04
N GLU A 584 4.96 -15.12 39.72
CA GLU A 584 4.92 -16.57 39.50
C GLU A 584 4.38 -16.93 38.10
N ARG A 585 3.34 -16.25 37.62
CA ARG A 585 2.84 -16.42 36.24
C ARG A 585 3.90 -16.03 35.22
N MET A 586 4.63 -14.94 35.46
CA MET A 586 5.77 -14.55 34.61
C MET A 586 6.81 -15.67 34.59
N LEU A 587 7.14 -16.26 35.75
CA LEU A 587 8.10 -17.35 35.85
C LEU A 587 7.65 -18.60 35.06
N LYS A 588 6.35 -18.96 35.12
CA LYS A 588 5.76 -20.04 34.31
C LYS A 588 5.80 -19.74 32.81
N SER A 589 5.54 -18.50 32.40
CA SER A 589 5.60 -18.10 30.99
C SER A 589 7.01 -18.18 30.40
N MET A 590 8.04 -18.02 31.24
CA MET A 590 9.45 -18.12 30.81
C MET A 590 9.87 -19.54 30.42
N ASP A 591 9.24 -20.58 30.97
CA ASP A 591 9.48 -21.97 30.54
C ASP A 591 9.02 -22.18 29.07
N MET A 592 8.01 -21.42 28.62
CA MET A 592 7.60 -21.40 27.21
C MET A 592 8.57 -20.61 26.33
N ASP A 593 9.20 -19.57 26.87
CA ASP A 593 10.25 -18.82 26.18
C ASP A 593 11.53 -19.66 26.01
N GLU A 594 11.85 -20.57 26.93
CA GLU A 594 12.94 -21.54 26.74
C GLU A 594 12.71 -22.44 25.52
N LYS A 595 11.47 -22.92 25.31
CA LYS A 595 11.08 -23.68 24.10
C LYS A 595 11.16 -22.82 22.83
N LYS A 596 10.88 -21.51 22.91
CA LYS A 596 11.04 -20.59 21.78
C LYS A 596 12.53 -20.36 21.44
N ILE A 597 13.41 -20.30 22.45
CA ILE A 597 14.85 -20.21 22.24
C ILE A 597 15.36 -21.42 21.46
N GLU A 598 14.93 -22.64 21.80
CA GLU A 598 15.34 -23.83 21.04
C GLU A 598 14.86 -23.83 19.58
N LYS A 599 13.62 -23.38 19.33
CA LYS A 599 13.11 -23.21 17.96
C LYS A 599 13.91 -22.15 17.19
N THR A 600 14.25 -21.04 17.82
CA THR A 600 15.05 -19.96 17.23
C THR A 600 16.46 -20.43 16.89
N VAL A 601 17.11 -21.21 17.76
CA VAL A 601 18.44 -21.79 17.50
C VAL A 601 18.40 -22.80 16.35
N ARG A 602 17.31 -23.57 16.23
CA ARG A 602 17.12 -24.50 15.10
C ARG A 602 16.99 -23.76 13.77
N ALA A 603 16.14 -22.72 13.72
CA ALA A 603 15.98 -21.85 12.55
C ALA A 603 17.30 -21.17 12.17
N HIS A 604 18.08 -20.70 13.16
CA HIS A 604 19.40 -20.08 12.91
C HIS A 604 20.41 -21.04 12.27
N ARG A 605 20.45 -22.31 12.71
CA ARG A 605 21.29 -23.35 12.07
C ARG A 605 20.90 -23.59 10.62
N GLU A 606 19.60 -23.63 10.34
CA GLU A 606 19.05 -23.85 9.01
C GLU A 606 19.35 -22.67 8.07
N ILE A 607 19.22 -21.42 8.55
CA ILE A 607 19.66 -20.22 7.83
C ILE A 607 21.13 -20.30 7.42
N ASN A 608 22.01 -20.71 8.34
CA ASN A 608 23.45 -20.83 8.06
C ASN A 608 23.77 -21.98 7.07
N SER A 609 22.93 -23.01 6.99
CA SER A 609 23.03 -24.05 5.97
C SER A 609 22.56 -23.53 4.60
N LEU A 610 21.41 -22.87 4.54
CA LEU A 610 20.83 -22.30 3.31
C LEU A 610 21.69 -21.19 2.71
N LYS A 611 22.35 -20.36 3.54
CA LYS A 611 23.32 -19.35 3.08
C LYS A 611 24.49 -20.01 2.32
N ARG A 612 25.03 -21.11 2.84
CA ARG A 612 26.11 -21.88 2.18
C ARG A 612 25.64 -22.51 0.86
N GLU A 613 24.46 -23.13 0.86
CA GLU A 613 23.87 -23.73 -0.35
C GLU A 613 23.61 -22.67 -1.45
N ARG A 614 23.14 -21.47 -1.07
CA ARG A 614 22.95 -20.34 -1.99
C ARG A 614 24.26 -19.91 -2.64
N GLU A 615 25.34 -19.79 -1.87
CA GLU A 615 26.66 -19.42 -2.39
C GLU A 615 27.18 -20.45 -3.39
N GLU A 616 27.00 -21.74 -3.10
CA GLU A 616 27.39 -22.83 -4.00
C GLU A 616 26.58 -22.83 -5.31
N LEU A 617 25.25 -22.69 -5.22
CA LEU A 617 24.37 -22.62 -6.40
C LEU A 617 24.67 -21.40 -7.28
N ASN A 618 24.99 -20.24 -6.68
CA ASN A 618 25.39 -19.04 -7.42
C ASN A 618 26.69 -19.23 -8.20
N ARG A 619 27.69 -19.92 -7.63
CA ARG A 619 28.93 -20.27 -8.35
C ARG A 619 28.62 -21.16 -9.56
N ARG A 620 27.82 -22.21 -9.35
CA ARG A 620 27.42 -23.15 -10.41
C ARG A 620 26.62 -22.47 -11.53
N LEU A 621 25.77 -21.49 -11.19
CA LEU A 621 24.99 -20.72 -12.16
C LEU A 621 25.91 -19.86 -13.03
N SER A 622 26.82 -19.11 -12.42
CA SER A 622 27.82 -18.29 -13.14
C SER A 622 28.66 -19.13 -14.11
N ASP A 623 29.10 -20.32 -13.70
CA ASP A 623 29.88 -21.22 -14.56
C ASP A 623 29.05 -21.85 -15.69
N CYS A 624 27.73 -22.01 -15.49
CA CYS A 624 26.82 -22.48 -16.53
C CYS A 624 26.58 -21.39 -17.59
N GLU A 625 26.28 -20.17 -17.15
CA GLU A 625 26.00 -19.02 -18.03
C GLU A 625 27.21 -18.67 -18.89
N ARG A 626 28.42 -18.67 -18.30
CA ARG A 626 29.67 -18.43 -19.04
C ARG A 626 29.90 -19.45 -20.17
N ARG A 627 29.60 -20.73 -19.94
CA ARG A 627 29.75 -21.78 -20.96
C ARG A 627 28.73 -21.63 -22.09
N TYR A 628 27.48 -21.33 -21.74
CA TYR A 628 26.41 -21.11 -22.70
C TYR A 628 26.69 -19.90 -23.62
N GLU A 629 27.18 -18.78 -23.08
CA GLU A 629 27.55 -17.61 -23.87
C GLU A 629 28.69 -17.86 -24.86
N GLN A 630 29.71 -18.65 -24.46
CA GLN A 630 30.82 -19.04 -25.33
C GLN A 630 30.34 -19.86 -26.53
N GLU A 631 29.40 -20.78 -26.31
CA GLU A 631 28.85 -21.65 -27.35
C GLU A 631 27.97 -20.87 -28.34
N LEU A 632 27.16 -19.92 -27.83
CA LEU A 632 26.36 -19.02 -28.65
C LEU A 632 27.22 -18.11 -29.54
N ALA A 633 28.35 -17.62 -29.01
CA ALA A 633 29.31 -16.81 -29.75
C ALA A 633 29.97 -17.60 -30.89
N ARG A 634 30.31 -18.87 -30.65
CA ARG A 634 30.88 -19.78 -31.67
C ARG A 634 29.91 -19.97 -32.86
N LEU A 635 28.65 -20.28 -32.59
CA LEU A 635 27.62 -20.51 -33.64
C LEU A 635 27.34 -19.26 -34.49
N ARG A 636 27.32 -18.07 -33.87
CA ARG A 636 27.18 -16.78 -34.59
C ARG A 636 28.37 -16.48 -35.51
N SER A 637 29.58 -16.85 -35.10
CA SER A 637 30.79 -16.63 -35.91
C SER A 637 30.84 -17.53 -37.16
N GLU A 638 30.38 -18.77 -37.05
CA GLU A 638 30.36 -19.73 -38.17
C GLU A 638 29.31 -19.37 -39.22
N THR A 639 28.13 -18.93 -38.80
CA THR A 639 27.06 -18.48 -39.71
C THR A 639 27.45 -17.21 -40.47
N LEU A 640 28.12 -16.25 -39.82
CA LEU A 640 28.63 -15.04 -40.48
C LEU A 640 29.68 -15.36 -41.55
N ARG A 641 30.60 -16.29 -41.26
CA ARG A 641 31.64 -16.74 -42.23
C ARG A 641 31.04 -17.38 -43.48
N ARG A 642 30.00 -18.20 -43.33
CA ARG A 642 29.29 -18.83 -44.47
C ARG A 642 28.63 -17.79 -45.38
N LYS A 643 27.94 -16.79 -44.80
CA LYS A 643 27.29 -15.71 -45.55
C LYS A 643 28.30 -14.86 -46.35
N GLN A 644 29.40 -14.46 -45.71
CA GLN A 644 30.46 -13.68 -46.38
C GLN A 644 31.14 -14.44 -47.53
N LYS A 645 31.33 -15.76 -47.39
CA LYS A 645 31.91 -16.59 -48.44
C LYS A 645 31.01 -16.65 -49.68
N CYS A 646 29.70 -16.85 -49.48
CA CYS A 646 28.74 -16.89 -50.59
C CYS A 646 28.67 -15.54 -51.33
N GLU A 647 28.59 -14.41 -50.61
CA GLU A 647 28.48 -13.08 -51.24
C GLU A 647 29.71 -12.73 -52.10
N LYS A 648 30.91 -13.14 -51.69
CA LYS A 648 32.14 -12.98 -52.49
C LYS A 648 32.06 -13.71 -53.83
N GLU A 649 31.52 -14.93 -53.83
CA GLU A 649 31.42 -15.77 -55.03
C GLU A 649 30.37 -15.22 -56.02
N ARG A 650 29.19 -14.83 -55.52
CA ARG A 650 28.15 -14.15 -56.34
C ARG A 650 28.69 -12.92 -57.05
N ASN A 651 29.44 -12.07 -56.33
CA ASN A 651 30.02 -10.85 -56.89
C ASN A 651 31.09 -11.12 -57.97
N LYS A 652 31.84 -12.22 -57.84
CA LYS A 652 32.81 -12.66 -58.85
C LYS A 652 32.13 -13.01 -60.17
N LEU A 653 31.03 -13.77 -60.12
CA LEU A 653 30.27 -14.19 -61.31
C LEU A 653 29.60 -13.00 -62.02
N LEU A 654 29.03 -12.05 -61.27
CA LEU A 654 28.47 -10.81 -61.82
C LEU A 654 29.50 -9.96 -62.58
N ARG A 655 30.77 -9.95 -62.14
CA ARG A 655 31.86 -9.27 -62.86
C ARG A 655 32.20 -9.97 -64.17
N GLN A 656 32.22 -11.30 -64.19
CA GLN A 656 32.48 -12.08 -65.42
C GLN A 656 31.39 -11.85 -66.46
N ARG A 657 30.11 -11.89 -66.05
CA ARG A 657 28.96 -11.65 -66.94
C ARG A 657 29.06 -10.30 -67.65
N ARG A 658 29.36 -9.23 -66.89
CA ARG A 658 29.51 -7.88 -67.45
C ARG A 658 30.66 -7.76 -68.45
N LYS A 659 31.78 -8.45 -68.21
CA LYS A 659 32.93 -8.44 -69.14
C LYS A 659 32.58 -9.11 -70.47
N LEU A 660 31.95 -10.29 -70.43
CA LEU A 660 31.54 -11.04 -71.61
C LEU A 660 30.55 -10.26 -72.49
N ILE A 661 29.49 -9.69 -71.91
CA ILE A 661 28.50 -8.90 -72.66
C ILE A 661 29.17 -7.71 -73.37
N LYS A 662 30.07 -6.99 -72.68
CA LYS A 662 30.81 -5.87 -73.29
C LYS A 662 31.70 -6.33 -74.44
N GLY A 663 32.40 -7.46 -74.29
CA GLY A 663 33.26 -8.03 -75.34
C GLY A 663 32.47 -8.43 -76.60
N LEU A 664 31.33 -9.11 -76.41
CA LEU A 664 30.44 -9.53 -77.49
C LEU A 664 29.90 -8.35 -78.31
N ASN A 665 29.40 -7.30 -77.64
CA ASN A 665 28.90 -6.11 -78.33
C ASN A 665 29.98 -5.42 -79.17
N LYS A 666 31.21 -5.30 -78.63
CA LYS A 666 32.35 -4.71 -79.36
C LYS A 666 32.70 -5.53 -80.61
N SER A 667 32.81 -6.85 -80.45
CA SER A 667 33.11 -7.78 -81.54
C SER A 667 32.05 -7.77 -82.66
N LYS A 668 30.77 -7.61 -82.28
CA LYS A 668 29.63 -7.47 -83.21
C LYS A 668 29.75 -6.19 -84.05
N GLU A 669 30.08 -5.06 -83.43
CA GLU A 669 30.25 -3.79 -84.14
C GLU A 669 31.43 -3.80 -85.12
N GLU A 670 32.55 -4.40 -84.73
CA GLU A 670 33.75 -4.51 -85.59
C GLU A 670 33.47 -5.34 -86.86
N ALA A 671 32.73 -6.44 -86.72
CA ALA A 671 32.35 -7.29 -87.85
C ALA A 671 31.42 -6.57 -88.84
N LEU A 672 30.44 -5.81 -88.34
CA LEU A 672 29.52 -5.02 -89.19
C LEU A 672 30.26 -3.91 -89.95
N ARG A 673 31.16 -3.17 -89.28
CA ARG A 673 31.97 -2.12 -89.93
C ARG A 673 32.83 -2.67 -91.05
N SER A 674 33.41 -3.86 -90.84
CA SER A 674 34.24 -4.53 -91.85
C SER A 674 33.42 -4.90 -93.09
N ALA A 675 32.18 -5.38 -92.91
CA ALA A 675 31.25 -5.70 -93.99
C ALA A 675 30.92 -4.47 -94.88
N ASP A 676 30.69 -3.32 -94.27
CA ASP A 676 30.34 -2.07 -94.98
C ASP A 676 31.49 -1.57 -95.86
N LEU A 677 32.71 -1.61 -95.33
CA LEU A 677 33.90 -1.26 -96.10
C LEU A 677 34.01 -2.10 -97.39
N TRP A 678 33.73 -3.40 -97.29
CA TRP A 678 33.91 -4.34 -98.40
C TRP A 678 32.88 -4.13 -99.52
N LEU A 679 31.65 -3.75 -99.18
CA LEU A 679 30.63 -3.38 -100.17
C LEU A 679 31.06 -2.19 -101.04
N SER A 680 31.77 -1.22 -100.46
CA SER A 680 32.23 -0.03 -101.19
C SER A 680 33.29 -0.37 -102.26
N GLU A 681 34.21 -1.29 -101.96
CA GLU A 681 35.31 -1.64 -102.86
C GLU A 681 34.84 -2.46 -104.07
N LEU A 682 33.89 -3.40 -103.87
CA LEU A 682 33.34 -4.22 -104.97
C LEU A 682 32.69 -3.36 -106.05
N LYS A 683 32.03 -2.26 -105.67
CA LYS A 683 31.40 -1.32 -106.60
C LYS A 683 32.43 -0.68 -107.56
N SER A 684 33.63 -0.37 -107.06
CA SER A 684 34.71 0.21 -107.88
C SER A 684 35.28 -0.75 -108.93
N VAL A 685 35.22 -2.06 -108.69
CA VAL A 685 35.72 -3.06 -109.65
C VAL A 685 34.74 -3.25 -110.81
N GLU A 686 33.44 -3.20 -110.54
CA GLU A 686 32.40 -3.34 -111.57
C GLU A 686 32.54 -2.28 -112.67
N ASP A 687 32.83 -1.03 -112.28
CA ASP A 687 33.10 0.08 -113.21
C ASP A 687 34.33 -0.21 -114.09
N SER A 688 35.41 -0.73 -113.50
CA SER A 688 36.65 -1.03 -114.22
C SER A 688 36.45 -2.15 -115.25
N THR A 689 35.55 -3.09 -114.98
CA THR A 689 35.30 -4.24 -115.86
C THR A 689 34.57 -3.84 -117.14
N ARG A 690 33.76 -2.77 -117.10
CA ARG A 690 33.09 -2.19 -118.29
C ARG A 690 34.05 -1.49 -119.24
N GLU A 691 35.18 -0.97 -118.76
CA GLU A 691 36.12 -0.21 -119.59
C GLU A 691 37.14 -1.07 -120.35
N LEU A 692 37.31 -2.34 -119.94
CA LEU A 692 38.33 -3.24 -120.49
C LEU A 692 38.27 -3.42 -122.03
N PRO A 693 37.09 -3.62 -122.67
CA PRO A 693 37.02 -3.83 -124.12
C PRO A 693 37.42 -2.58 -124.90
N LYS A 694 37.05 -1.40 -124.39
CA LYS A 694 37.36 -0.12 -124.99
C LYS A 694 38.86 0.17 -124.95
N ALA A 695 39.48 -0.06 -123.78
CA ALA A 695 40.92 0.07 -123.58
C ALA A 695 41.74 -0.83 -124.52
N LEU A 696 41.29 -2.07 -124.74
CA LEU A 696 41.97 -3.03 -125.60
C LEU A 696 41.86 -2.65 -127.09
N LYS A 697 40.68 -2.23 -127.52
CA LYS A 697 40.44 -1.78 -128.90
C LYS A 697 41.33 -0.57 -129.25
N GLU A 698 41.38 0.43 -128.37
CA GLU A 698 42.23 1.61 -128.56
C GLU A 698 43.71 1.25 -128.68
N PHE A 699 44.21 0.32 -127.86
CA PHE A 699 45.59 -0.15 -127.95
C PHE A 699 45.93 -0.76 -129.31
N MET A 700 45.08 -1.68 -129.79
CA MET A 700 45.30 -2.39 -131.06
C MET A 700 45.22 -1.47 -132.26
N GLU A 701 44.31 -0.49 -132.23
CA GLU A 701 44.14 0.48 -133.29
C GLU A 701 45.37 1.39 -133.42
N GLU A 702 45.95 1.83 -132.30
CA GLU A 702 47.19 2.62 -132.30
C GLU A 702 48.41 1.80 -132.75
N LEU A 703 48.48 0.51 -132.39
CA LEU A 703 49.52 -0.39 -132.87
C LEU A 703 49.50 -0.51 -134.40
N ARG A 704 48.31 -0.66 -135.00
CA ARG A 704 48.13 -0.72 -136.46
C ARG A 704 48.56 0.57 -137.15
N LYS A 705 48.15 1.73 -136.62
CA LYS A 705 48.54 3.05 -137.15
C LYS A 705 50.05 3.23 -137.19
N VAL A 706 50.77 2.73 -136.19
CA VAL A 706 52.25 2.77 -136.18
C VAL A 706 52.83 1.87 -137.26
N MET A 707 52.31 0.66 -137.43
CA MET A 707 52.76 -0.27 -138.48
C MET A 707 52.55 0.27 -139.89
N ASP A 708 51.44 0.97 -140.15
CA ASP A 708 51.15 1.53 -141.48
C ASP A 708 52.08 2.70 -141.84
N VAL A 709 52.45 3.53 -140.86
CA VAL A 709 53.42 4.63 -141.04
C VAL A 709 54.81 4.08 -141.41
N LEU A 710 55.22 2.96 -140.81
CA LEU A 710 56.50 2.30 -141.12
C LEU A 710 56.55 1.73 -142.54
N LYS A 711 55.40 1.42 -143.16
CA LYS A 711 55.33 0.93 -144.56
C LYS A 711 55.41 2.04 -145.61
N LEU A 712 54.97 3.26 -145.30
CA LEU A 712 54.92 4.40 -146.24
C LEU A 712 56.26 5.14 -146.41
N ALA A 713 57.20 4.98 -145.47
CA ALA A 713 58.47 5.71 -145.45
C ALA A 713 59.51 5.27 -146.51
N GLY A 714 59.14 4.48 -147.53
CA GLY A 714 60.00 4.13 -148.67
C GLY A 714 61.28 3.36 -148.35
N THR A 715 61.48 2.98 -147.08
CA THR A 715 62.55 2.08 -146.66
C THR A 715 62.23 0.69 -147.22
N LYS A 716 63.05 0.20 -148.16
CA LYS A 716 63.12 -1.22 -148.52
C LYS A 716 63.53 -1.99 -147.27
N ILE A 717 62.54 -2.33 -146.47
CA ILE A 717 62.68 -3.22 -145.33
C ILE A 717 62.83 -4.61 -145.93
N ASP A 718 64.08 -5.04 -146.07
CA ASP A 718 64.44 -6.42 -146.42
C ASP A 718 63.88 -7.35 -145.33
N PRO A 719 62.95 -8.27 -145.65
CA PRO A 719 62.37 -9.20 -144.68
C PRO A 719 63.43 -10.00 -143.89
N ASN A 720 64.66 -10.10 -144.42
CA ASN A 720 65.74 -10.91 -143.89
C ASN A 720 66.68 -10.17 -142.91
N GLN A 721 66.61 -8.83 -142.79
CA GLN A 721 67.35 -8.08 -141.76
C GLN A 721 66.70 -8.16 -140.36
N PHE A 722 65.51 -8.76 -140.27
CA PHE A 722 64.84 -9.14 -139.02
C PHE A 722 64.98 -10.65 -138.72
N SER A 723 65.98 -11.33 -139.30
CA SER A 723 66.20 -12.78 -139.10
C SER A 723 66.59 -13.17 -137.67
N GLY A 724 67.16 -12.24 -136.89
CA GLY A 724 67.35 -12.42 -135.43
C GLY A 724 66.04 -12.44 -134.62
N LEU A 725 64.91 -12.10 -135.26
CA LEU A 725 63.56 -12.20 -134.71
C LEU A 725 62.83 -13.49 -135.14
N TRP A 726 63.47 -14.35 -135.97
CA TRP A 726 62.83 -15.52 -136.60
C TRP A 726 63.66 -16.82 -136.67
N SER A 727 64.77 -16.96 -135.91
CA SER A 727 65.42 -18.28 -135.75
C SER A 727 65.29 -18.79 -134.30
N TRP A 728 64.19 -19.48 -134.04
CA TRP A 728 64.01 -20.31 -132.85
C TRP A 728 64.70 -21.67 -133.05
N GLY A 729 65.75 -21.94 -132.27
CA GLY A 729 66.22 -23.28 -131.89
C GLY A 729 67.25 -23.96 -132.80
N ASN A 730 68.49 -24.14 -132.31
CA ASN A 730 69.05 -25.46 -131.93
C ASN A 730 70.58 -25.40 -131.70
N ASN A 731 70.99 -25.19 -130.46
CA ASN A 731 71.82 -26.16 -129.71
C ASN A 731 72.09 -25.62 -128.31
N VAL A 732 71.85 -26.48 -127.32
CA VAL A 732 71.80 -26.20 -125.90
C VAL A 732 73.16 -25.72 -125.42
N LEU A 733 73.22 -24.40 -125.15
CA LEU A 733 74.10 -23.75 -124.17
C LEU A 733 75.51 -24.34 -124.09
N GLY A 734 76.44 -23.87 -124.91
CA GLY A 734 77.82 -24.24 -124.65
C GLY A 734 78.85 -23.49 -125.47
N VAL A 735 79.72 -22.66 -124.88
CA VAL A 735 79.93 -22.37 -123.47
C VAL A 735 80.54 -20.96 -123.43
N LEU A 736 79.74 -19.98 -123.01
CA LEU A 736 80.10 -18.57 -122.78
C LEU A 736 80.92 -17.86 -123.86
N GLY A 737 80.22 -17.06 -124.67
CA GLY A 737 80.77 -15.81 -125.16
C GLY A 737 81.65 -15.90 -126.39
N ALA A 738 81.60 -14.85 -127.21
CA ALA A 738 82.81 -14.05 -127.28
C ALA A 738 83.20 -13.64 -125.85
N ALA A 739 84.32 -14.05 -125.23
CA ALA A 739 84.72 -13.48 -123.93
C ALA A 739 84.84 -11.93 -123.94
N THR A 740 84.67 -11.31 -125.10
CA THR A 740 84.87 -9.90 -125.32
C THR A 740 84.05 -9.48 -126.53
N GLY A 741 83.17 -8.49 -126.33
CA GLY A 741 82.84 -7.46 -127.29
C GLY A 741 83.42 -6.14 -126.77
N TYR A 742 84.74 -6.06 -126.64
CA TYR A 742 85.45 -4.91 -127.20
C TYR A 742 85.67 -5.25 -128.69
N ALA A 743 86.02 -4.27 -129.50
CA ALA A 743 86.58 -4.52 -130.84
C ALA A 743 85.58 -5.02 -131.92
N ILE A 744 84.28 -4.69 -131.88
CA ILE A 744 83.70 -3.51 -132.57
C ILE A 744 84.10 -2.18 -131.87
N GLU A 745 85.39 -1.95 -131.64
CA GLU A 745 86.21 -0.87 -132.20
C GLU A 745 86.46 -0.92 -133.71
N ASP A 746 86.41 -2.08 -134.37
CA ASP A 746 86.70 -2.08 -135.82
C ASP A 746 85.50 -1.91 -136.75
N MET A 747 84.29 -1.74 -136.22
CA MET A 747 83.13 -1.41 -137.07
C MET A 747 82.24 -0.33 -136.47
N VAL A 748 82.89 0.77 -136.05
CA VAL A 748 82.56 2.06 -136.69
C VAL A 748 82.95 1.90 -138.16
N SER A 749 81.98 1.78 -139.05
CA SER A 749 81.65 2.92 -139.91
C SER A 749 80.24 2.73 -140.44
N ILE A 750 79.25 3.27 -139.71
CA ILE A 750 78.05 3.99 -140.20
C ILE A 750 77.10 4.17 -138.98
N PRO A 751 76.74 5.39 -138.57
CA PRO A 751 75.93 5.63 -137.38
C PRO A 751 74.42 5.39 -137.62
N CYS A 752 73.79 4.57 -136.76
CA CYS A 752 72.34 4.46 -136.61
C CYS A 752 71.86 5.26 -135.38
N PRO A 753 70.74 6.03 -135.44
CA PRO A 753 70.28 6.85 -134.32
C PRO A 753 69.78 6.03 -133.12
N THR A 754 70.20 6.47 -131.92
CA THR A 754 69.97 5.88 -130.59
C THR A 754 68.49 5.63 -130.24
N ASP A 755 67.57 6.42 -130.81
CA ASP A 755 66.12 6.34 -130.53
C ASP A 755 65.47 5.03 -131.00
N LEU A 756 66.03 4.41 -132.04
CA LEU A 756 65.49 3.15 -132.59
C LEU A 756 65.76 1.97 -131.64
N ILE A 757 66.91 1.98 -130.96
CA ILE A 757 67.30 0.98 -129.96
C ILE A 757 66.42 1.10 -128.72
N THR A 758 66.04 2.32 -128.32
CA THR A 758 65.18 2.55 -127.14
C THR A 758 63.73 2.14 -127.38
N ALA A 759 63.18 2.37 -128.59
CA ALA A 759 61.80 2.00 -128.92
C ALA A 759 61.59 0.48 -129.02
N VAL A 760 62.57 -0.24 -129.60
CA VAL A 760 62.56 -1.72 -129.63
C VAL A 760 62.76 -2.28 -128.22
N GLY A 761 63.61 -1.65 -127.40
CA GLY A 761 63.77 -1.99 -125.98
C GLY A 761 62.50 -1.81 -125.14
N GLY A 762 61.66 -0.81 -125.45
CA GLY A 762 60.37 -0.59 -124.80
C GLY A 762 59.33 -1.68 -125.11
N ILE A 763 59.25 -2.11 -126.37
CA ILE A 763 58.35 -3.20 -126.80
C ILE A 763 58.83 -4.54 -126.23
N TYR A 764 60.15 -4.76 -126.22
CA TYR A 764 60.76 -5.94 -125.60
C TYR A 764 60.53 -5.98 -124.08
N SER A 765 60.58 -4.83 -123.38
CA SER A 765 60.31 -4.75 -121.94
C SER A 765 58.84 -5.07 -121.59
N ILE A 766 57.89 -4.67 -122.44
CA ILE A 766 56.46 -4.99 -122.29
C ILE A 766 56.21 -6.49 -122.52
N MET A 767 56.79 -7.05 -123.59
CA MET A 767 56.66 -8.49 -123.88
C MET A 767 57.40 -9.37 -122.87
N SER A 768 58.57 -8.93 -122.40
CA SER A 768 59.32 -9.56 -121.31
C SER A 768 58.53 -9.51 -120.00
N GLY A 769 57.90 -8.38 -119.64
CA GLY A 769 57.05 -8.30 -118.46
C GLY A 769 55.80 -9.19 -118.51
N LEU A 770 55.33 -9.54 -119.71
CA LEU A 770 54.24 -10.50 -119.94
C LEU A 770 54.68 -11.97 -119.83
N LEU A 771 55.98 -12.25 -120.02
CA LEU A 771 56.56 -13.59 -120.08
C LEU A 771 57.53 -13.89 -118.91
N ASP A 772 57.82 -12.91 -118.05
CA ASP A 772 58.71 -13.01 -116.90
C ASP A 772 57.97 -13.68 -115.72
N PRO A 773 58.38 -14.90 -115.31
CA PRO A 773 57.70 -15.67 -114.27
C PRO A 773 57.76 -15.02 -112.89
N THR A 774 58.61 -14.00 -112.68
CA THR A 774 58.79 -13.32 -111.39
C THR A 774 58.03 -11.99 -111.27
N LYS A 775 57.32 -11.56 -112.33
CA LYS A 775 56.49 -10.34 -112.34
C LYS A 775 55.01 -10.69 -112.43
N ALA A 776 54.17 -9.84 -111.84
CA ALA A 776 52.73 -10.06 -111.74
C ALA A 776 52.07 -10.25 -113.13
N GLY A 777 51.77 -11.50 -113.47
CA GLY A 777 51.16 -11.91 -114.74
C GLY A 777 51.80 -13.15 -115.37
N GLY A 778 53.10 -13.38 -115.19
CA GLY A 778 53.81 -14.54 -115.74
C GLY A 778 53.62 -15.83 -114.95
N GLU A 779 53.48 -15.72 -113.62
CA GLU A 779 53.40 -16.87 -112.71
C GLU A 779 52.10 -17.71 -112.88
N ASP A 780 50.98 -17.09 -113.31
CA ASP A 780 49.69 -17.76 -113.54
C ASP A 780 49.57 -18.39 -114.95
N LEU A 781 50.50 -18.09 -115.87
CA LEU A 781 50.55 -18.69 -117.22
C LEU A 781 51.35 -20.00 -117.26
N ILE A 782 52.32 -20.17 -116.35
CA ILE A 782 53.16 -21.38 -116.26
C ILE A 782 52.55 -22.45 -115.35
N LEU A 783 51.71 -22.09 -114.37
CA LEU A 783 51.11 -23.05 -113.43
C LEU A 783 49.73 -23.61 -113.85
N ARG A 784 49.26 -23.32 -115.07
CA ARG A 784 47.96 -23.80 -115.59
C ARG A 784 48.03 -24.74 -116.80
N THR A 785 49.22 -25.09 -117.26
CA THR A 785 49.40 -26.05 -118.36
C THR A 785 50.12 -27.30 -117.85
N ASP A 786 49.35 -28.21 -117.25
CA ASP A 786 49.74 -29.62 -117.20
C ASP A 786 49.60 -30.19 -118.62
N LYS A 787 50.63 -30.04 -119.46
CA LYS A 787 51.03 -30.88 -120.62
C LYS A 787 51.86 -30.10 -121.65
N ASN A 788 52.90 -30.80 -122.15
CA ASN A 788 53.82 -30.55 -123.27
C ASN A 788 54.05 -29.12 -123.78
N TRP A 789 55.33 -28.74 -123.77
CA TRP A 789 55.91 -27.58 -124.47
C TRP A 789 55.50 -27.49 -125.95
N GLU A 790 55.11 -28.59 -126.59
CA GLU A 790 54.57 -28.63 -127.95
C GLU A 790 53.23 -27.88 -128.10
N ASP A 791 52.35 -27.89 -127.09
CA ASP A 791 51.07 -27.18 -127.11
C ASP A 791 51.25 -25.68 -126.90
N LEU A 792 52.21 -25.28 -126.05
CA LEU A 792 52.65 -23.89 -125.90
C LEU A 792 53.32 -23.38 -127.18
N ASN A 793 54.13 -24.21 -127.84
CA ASN A 793 54.77 -23.89 -129.11
C ASN A 793 53.74 -23.82 -130.26
N TRP A 794 52.69 -24.65 -130.25
CA TRP A 794 51.57 -24.58 -131.19
C TRP A 794 50.72 -23.32 -130.99
N ALA A 795 50.39 -22.97 -129.74
CA ALA A 795 49.67 -21.76 -129.39
C ALA A 795 50.47 -20.49 -129.74
N PHE A 796 51.80 -20.54 -129.60
CA PHE A 796 52.70 -19.46 -130.05
C PHE A 796 52.83 -19.39 -131.57
N LYS A 797 52.83 -20.53 -132.28
CA LYS A 797 52.91 -20.55 -133.76
C LYS A 797 51.61 -20.08 -134.43
N ASN A 798 50.46 -20.34 -133.82
CA ASN A 798 49.13 -20.01 -134.37
C ASN A 798 48.45 -18.81 -133.69
N TRP A 799 49.21 -17.98 -132.97
CA TRP A 799 48.69 -16.88 -132.15
C TRP A 799 47.85 -15.86 -132.94
N LYS A 800 48.12 -15.65 -134.23
CA LYS A 800 47.34 -14.77 -135.10
C LYS A 800 45.89 -15.25 -135.32
N ASP A 801 45.67 -16.57 -135.32
CA ASP A 801 44.34 -17.16 -135.49
C ASP A 801 43.60 -17.23 -134.15
N LEU A 802 44.30 -17.54 -133.05
CA LEU A 802 43.81 -17.38 -131.67
C LEU A 802 43.37 -15.93 -131.36
N PHE A 803 44.00 -14.92 -131.96
CA PHE A 803 43.60 -13.52 -131.82
C PHE A 803 42.39 -13.12 -132.68
N LYS A 804 42.12 -13.81 -133.80
CA LYS A 804 40.87 -13.65 -134.56
C LYS A 804 39.68 -14.30 -133.85
N ASP A 805 39.93 -15.36 -133.08
CA ASP A 805 38.91 -16.02 -132.25
C ASP A 805 38.66 -15.28 -130.93
N ALA A 806 39.67 -14.65 -130.33
CA ALA A 806 39.54 -13.83 -129.12
C ALA A 806 38.72 -12.53 -129.29
N GLU A 807 38.60 -12.01 -130.52
CA GLU A 807 37.71 -10.88 -130.84
C GLU A 807 36.21 -11.29 -130.82
N LYS A 808 35.93 -12.61 -130.80
CA LYS A 808 34.57 -13.18 -130.83
C LYS A 808 34.18 -13.97 -129.57
N ASP A 809 34.97 -13.96 -128.48
CA ASP A 809 34.70 -14.76 -127.27
C ASP A 809 34.07 -13.94 -126.10
N PRO A 810 32.77 -14.14 -125.76
CA PRO A 810 32.07 -13.44 -124.68
C PRO A 810 32.39 -13.91 -123.24
N LEU A 811 33.31 -14.87 -123.05
CA LEU A 811 33.48 -15.57 -121.76
C LEU A 811 34.30 -14.83 -120.68
N LEU A 812 35.26 -13.97 -121.04
CA LEU A 812 36.12 -13.27 -120.05
C LEU A 812 35.42 -12.14 -119.28
N LEU A 813 34.35 -11.56 -119.81
CA LEU A 813 33.55 -10.51 -119.14
C LEU A 813 32.47 -11.09 -118.19
N LYS A 814 31.96 -12.29 -118.46
CA LYS A 814 30.95 -12.96 -117.60
C LYS A 814 31.53 -13.44 -116.27
N ALA A 815 32.79 -13.92 -116.26
CA ALA A 815 33.43 -14.42 -115.04
C ALA A 815 33.62 -13.33 -113.97
N ALA A 816 34.04 -12.12 -114.37
CA ALA A 816 34.28 -11.01 -113.44
C ALA A 816 33.00 -10.49 -112.76
N LYS A 817 31.88 -10.43 -113.48
CA LYS A 817 30.57 -10.06 -112.92
C LYS A 817 30.05 -11.11 -111.95
N SER A 818 30.20 -12.40 -112.29
CA SER A 818 29.82 -13.53 -111.44
C SER A 818 30.52 -13.50 -110.07
N TYR A 819 31.82 -13.19 -110.01
CA TYR A 819 32.55 -13.08 -108.75
C TYR A 819 32.09 -11.89 -107.88
N SER A 820 31.74 -10.76 -108.49
CA SER A 820 31.20 -9.61 -107.75
C SER A 820 29.81 -9.89 -107.17
N ASP A 821 28.95 -10.57 -107.91
CA ASP A 821 27.59 -10.90 -107.46
C ASP A 821 27.61 -11.96 -106.33
N LEU A 822 28.49 -12.96 -106.43
CA LEU A 822 28.72 -13.95 -105.37
C LEU A 822 29.21 -13.30 -104.06
N ALA A 823 30.14 -12.34 -104.15
CA ALA A 823 30.65 -11.63 -102.99
C ALA A 823 29.59 -10.74 -102.32
N LYS A 824 28.73 -10.07 -103.09
CA LYS A 824 27.59 -9.29 -102.56
C LYS A 824 26.59 -10.18 -101.83
N ALA A 825 26.25 -11.35 -102.39
CA ALA A 825 25.34 -12.31 -101.75
C ALA A 825 25.90 -12.81 -100.40
N LYS A 826 27.19 -13.18 -100.35
CA LYS A 826 27.83 -13.66 -99.12
C LYS A 826 27.99 -12.57 -98.04
N LEU A 827 28.21 -11.32 -98.42
CA LEU A 827 28.17 -10.18 -97.48
C LEU A 827 26.77 -9.98 -96.90
N GLY A 828 25.71 -10.20 -97.69
CA GLY A 828 24.32 -10.21 -97.24
C GLY A 828 24.04 -11.32 -96.22
N ASP A 829 24.48 -12.55 -96.51
CA ASP A 829 24.37 -13.71 -95.61
C ASP A 829 25.02 -13.41 -94.24
N MET A 830 26.21 -12.80 -94.25
CA MET A 830 26.93 -12.45 -93.03
C MET A 830 26.21 -11.38 -92.20
N LYS A 831 25.69 -10.31 -92.83
CA LYS A 831 24.90 -9.29 -92.12
C LYS A 831 23.63 -9.89 -91.51
N ASN A 832 22.98 -10.81 -92.21
CA ASN A 832 21.83 -11.56 -91.69
C ASN A 832 22.21 -12.49 -90.52
N CYS A 833 23.37 -13.16 -90.59
CA CYS A 833 23.91 -13.99 -89.50
C CYS A 833 24.10 -13.16 -88.23
N ILE A 834 24.76 -12.00 -88.34
CA ILE A 834 25.02 -11.09 -87.21
C ILE A 834 23.72 -10.45 -86.67
N GLY A 835 22.76 -10.15 -87.55
CA GLY A 835 21.47 -9.58 -87.18
C GLY A 835 20.62 -10.51 -86.29
N LYS A 836 20.76 -11.83 -86.45
CA LYS A 836 20.02 -12.84 -85.66
C LYS A 836 20.59 -13.06 -84.25
N LEU A 837 21.81 -12.61 -83.97
CA LEU A 837 22.43 -12.76 -82.65
C LEU A 837 21.81 -11.79 -81.62
N GLY A 838 20.93 -12.32 -80.77
CA GLY A 838 20.27 -11.62 -79.67
C GLY A 838 21.14 -11.58 -78.41
N ILE A 839 21.94 -10.52 -78.24
CA ILE A 839 22.72 -10.30 -77.02
C ILE A 839 21.79 -9.66 -75.96
N PRO A 840 21.57 -10.30 -74.79
CA PRO A 840 20.64 -9.79 -73.78
C PRO A 840 21.17 -8.49 -73.14
N ASN A 841 20.35 -7.45 -73.16
CA ASN A 841 20.71 -6.09 -72.70
C ASN A 841 20.20 -5.75 -71.28
N THR A 842 19.61 -6.71 -70.57
CA THR A 842 18.95 -6.47 -69.27
C THR A 842 19.87 -6.71 -68.06
N SER A 843 19.67 -5.88 -67.02
CA SER A 843 20.32 -6.00 -65.72
C SER A 843 19.86 -7.25 -64.96
N PHE A 844 20.79 -7.99 -64.34
CA PHE A 844 20.48 -9.18 -63.53
C PHE A 844 19.63 -8.81 -62.30
N GLN A 845 18.47 -9.45 -62.13
CA GLN A 845 17.61 -9.30 -60.95
C GLN A 845 17.95 -10.39 -59.91
N SER A 846 18.25 -9.98 -58.67
CA SER A 846 18.60 -10.91 -57.57
C SER A 846 17.35 -11.54 -56.96
N SER A 847 17.46 -12.82 -56.58
CA SER A 847 16.41 -13.59 -55.89
C SER A 847 16.38 -13.37 -54.36
N GLY A 848 17.30 -12.58 -53.81
CA GLY A 848 17.46 -12.40 -52.36
C GLY A 848 18.15 -13.56 -51.64
N ASN A 849 18.37 -14.71 -52.30
CA ASN A 849 19.15 -15.83 -51.79
C ASN A 849 20.46 -16.00 -52.59
N CYS A 850 21.59 -15.95 -51.89
CA CYS A 850 22.92 -15.98 -52.50
C CYS A 850 23.25 -17.31 -53.21
N GLU A 851 22.82 -18.46 -52.67
CA GLU A 851 23.11 -19.76 -53.28
C GLU A 851 22.32 -19.94 -54.59
N VAL A 852 21.08 -19.48 -54.61
CA VAL A 852 20.21 -19.50 -55.79
C VAL A 852 20.72 -18.54 -56.88
N ASP A 853 21.16 -17.34 -56.49
CA ASP A 853 21.73 -16.35 -57.42
C ASP A 853 22.98 -16.89 -58.16
N ILE A 854 23.84 -17.64 -57.47
CA ILE A 854 25.06 -18.26 -58.05
C ILE A 854 24.68 -19.26 -59.15
N GLU A 855 23.66 -20.09 -58.92
CA GLU A 855 23.25 -21.10 -59.91
C GLU A 855 22.68 -20.46 -61.18
N ILE A 856 21.87 -19.41 -61.03
CA ILE A 856 21.29 -18.65 -62.16
C ILE A 856 22.42 -17.98 -62.98
N LEU A 857 23.35 -17.30 -62.31
CA LEU A 857 24.47 -16.61 -62.98
C LEU A 857 25.37 -17.57 -63.77
N ASN A 858 25.63 -18.76 -63.26
CA ASN A 858 26.39 -19.78 -63.97
C ASN A 858 25.67 -20.27 -65.24
N LYS A 859 24.35 -20.45 -65.20
CA LYS A 859 23.55 -20.80 -66.38
C LYS A 859 23.57 -19.69 -67.44
N GLU A 860 23.47 -18.43 -67.04
CA GLU A 860 23.57 -17.29 -67.97
C GLU A 860 24.96 -17.16 -68.61
N LEU A 861 26.03 -17.32 -67.83
CA LEU A 861 27.41 -17.27 -68.34
C LEU A 861 27.66 -18.35 -69.41
N LYS A 862 27.11 -19.55 -69.24
CA LYS A 862 27.19 -20.60 -70.27
C LYS A 862 26.47 -20.22 -71.56
N LYS A 863 25.32 -19.54 -71.47
CA LYS A 863 24.59 -19.06 -72.66
C LYS A 863 25.38 -17.98 -73.41
N LEU A 864 25.96 -17.02 -72.68
CA LEU A 864 26.76 -15.94 -73.28
C LEU A 864 28.00 -16.47 -74.02
N LYS A 865 28.66 -17.50 -73.49
CA LYS A 865 29.80 -18.13 -74.19
C LYS A 865 29.41 -18.81 -75.50
N ARG A 866 28.23 -19.43 -75.60
CA ARG A 866 27.73 -19.98 -76.87
C ARG A 866 27.50 -18.89 -77.92
N ILE A 867 27.00 -17.73 -77.50
CA ILE A 867 26.80 -16.58 -78.39
C ILE A 867 28.16 -16.06 -78.91
N GLU A 868 29.22 -16.16 -78.12
CA GLU A 868 30.59 -15.84 -78.56
C GLU A 868 31.05 -16.75 -79.70
N GLU A 869 30.86 -18.06 -79.54
CA GLU A 869 31.20 -19.06 -80.56
C GLU A 869 30.37 -18.86 -81.85
N GLU A 870 29.07 -18.57 -81.72
CA GLU A 870 28.21 -18.28 -82.88
C GLU A 870 28.64 -17.01 -83.64
N LEU A 871 29.08 -15.98 -82.92
CA LEU A 871 29.59 -14.75 -83.53
C LEU A 871 30.88 -14.99 -84.32
N ASP A 872 31.78 -15.82 -83.79
CA ASP A 872 33.00 -16.19 -84.49
C ASP A 872 32.72 -17.06 -85.74
N ASN A 873 31.72 -17.94 -85.68
CA ASN A 873 31.23 -18.66 -86.86
C ASN A 873 30.67 -17.70 -87.93
N CYS A 874 29.92 -16.66 -87.56
CA CYS A 874 29.46 -15.67 -88.54
C CYS A 874 30.65 -14.94 -89.21
N LYS A 875 31.75 -14.70 -88.49
CA LYS A 875 32.96 -14.08 -89.08
C LYS A 875 33.68 -15.00 -90.07
N ALA A 876 33.53 -16.32 -89.99
CA ALA A 876 34.17 -17.25 -90.92
C ALA A 876 33.76 -17.01 -92.39
N HIS A 877 32.58 -16.43 -92.63
CA HIS A 877 32.16 -16.02 -93.97
C HIS A 877 33.11 -14.98 -94.62
N LEU A 878 33.84 -14.17 -93.84
CA LEU A 878 34.81 -13.19 -94.34
C LEU A 878 35.96 -13.83 -95.14
N GLY A 879 36.45 -14.99 -94.71
CA GLY A 879 37.60 -15.65 -95.35
C GLY A 879 37.34 -16.02 -96.81
N THR A 880 36.13 -16.47 -97.14
CA THR A 880 35.75 -16.83 -98.52
C THR A 880 35.58 -15.62 -99.45
N ILE A 881 35.29 -14.44 -98.90
CA ILE A 881 35.07 -13.21 -99.68
C ILE A 881 36.41 -12.54 -100.02
N GLU A 882 37.46 -12.74 -99.22
CA GLU A 882 38.78 -12.12 -99.40
C GLU A 882 39.49 -12.61 -100.69
N GLU A 883 39.29 -13.86 -101.07
CA GLU A 883 39.88 -14.41 -102.29
C GLU A 883 39.22 -13.88 -103.57
N ALA A 884 37.90 -13.69 -103.55
CA ALA A 884 37.15 -13.04 -104.62
C ALA A 884 37.59 -11.57 -104.79
N ARG A 885 37.85 -10.85 -103.69
CA ARG A 885 38.37 -9.48 -103.68
C ARG A 885 39.74 -9.36 -104.36
N LYS A 886 40.69 -10.26 -104.04
CA LYS A 886 42.04 -10.23 -104.65
C LYS A 886 41.97 -10.39 -106.18
N LYS A 887 41.14 -11.32 -106.66
CA LYS A 887 40.94 -11.58 -108.10
C LYS A 887 40.27 -10.38 -108.80
N ALA A 888 39.26 -9.78 -108.16
CA ALA A 888 38.57 -8.58 -108.64
C ALA A 888 39.52 -7.35 -108.77
N LEU A 889 40.42 -7.13 -107.79
CA LEU A 889 41.39 -6.03 -107.85
C LEU A 889 42.41 -6.17 -108.99
N GLY A 890 42.75 -7.41 -109.39
CA GLY A 890 43.66 -7.68 -110.49
C GLY A 890 43.17 -7.14 -111.83
N ILE A 891 41.85 -7.18 -112.07
CA ILE A 891 41.22 -6.69 -113.31
C ILE A 891 41.35 -5.17 -113.43
N LYS A 892 41.11 -4.44 -112.34
CA LYS A 892 41.28 -2.98 -112.29
C LYS A 892 42.71 -2.55 -112.65
N LYS A 893 43.72 -3.28 -112.18
CA LYS A 893 45.13 -3.00 -112.53
C LYS A 893 45.43 -3.23 -114.02
N ARG A 894 44.87 -4.28 -114.63
CA ARG A 894 45.10 -4.62 -116.05
C ARG A 894 44.54 -3.56 -117.01
N VAL A 895 43.34 -3.05 -116.76
CA VAL A 895 42.71 -1.95 -117.55
C VAL A 895 43.57 -0.70 -117.54
N GLN A 896 44.11 -0.33 -116.37
CA GLN A 896 44.99 0.83 -116.23
C GLN A 896 46.31 0.70 -117.00
N SER A 897 46.83 -0.52 -117.18
CA SER A 897 48.05 -0.77 -117.95
C SER A 897 47.79 -0.68 -119.46
N LEU A 898 46.68 -1.24 -119.96
CA LEU A 898 46.31 -1.16 -121.39
C LEU A 898 46.13 0.29 -121.86
N ASN A 899 45.42 1.10 -121.07
CA ASN A 899 45.23 2.53 -121.37
C ASN A 899 46.54 3.35 -121.34
N ARG A 900 47.56 2.89 -120.60
CA ARG A 900 48.90 3.51 -120.62
C ARG A 900 49.67 3.13 -121.89
N ALA A 901 49.64 1.86 -122.27
CA ALA A 901 50.32 1.36 -123.46
C ALA A 901 49.75 1.97 -124.76
N ALA A 902 48.42 2.10 -124.87
CA ALA A 902 47.76 2.72 -126.02
C ALA A 902 48.21 4.18 -126.24
N ARG A 903 48.33 4.94 -125.15
CA ARG A 903 48.86 6.31 -125.18
C ARG A 903 50.31 6.38 -125.65
N GLY A 904 51.15 5.46 -125.20
CA GLY A 904 52.55 5.37 -125.64
C GLY A 904 52.68 5.15 -127.15
N LEU A 905 51.91 4.21 -127.71
CA LEU A 905 51.90 3.94 -129.15
C LEU A 905 51.42 5.13 -129.98
N ARG A 906 50.37 5.82 -129.52
CA ARG A 906 49.86 7.02 -130.18
C ARG A 906 50.92 8.13 -130.26
N LEU A 907 51.68 8.35 -129.18
CA LEU A 907 52.78 9.31 -129.15
C LEU A 907 53.91 8.93 -130.12
N TYR A 908 54.28 7.65 -130.18
CA TYR A 908 55.30 7.15 -131.11
C TYR A 908 54.89 7.34 -132.57
N GLY A 909 53.65 7.00 -132.94
CA GLY A 909 53.13 7.20 -134.28
C GLY A 909 53.17 8.67 -134.73
N MET A 910 52.92 9.62 -133.81
CA MET A 910 53.05 11.05 -134.09
C MET A 910 54.50 11.48 -134.31
N ALA A 911 55.45 10.96 -133.52
CA ALA A 911 56.88 11.27 -133.65
C ALA A 911 57.46 10.78 -134.98
N VAL A 912 57.11 9.56 -135.41
CA VAL A 912 57.59 8.99 -136.67
C VAL A 912 57.09 9.80 -137.87
N ARG A 913 55.80 10.18 -137.92
CA ARG A 913 55.25 11.02 -139.01
C ARG A 913 55.96 12.38 -139.12
N LYS A 914 56.36 12.97 -137.99
CA LYS A 914 57.04 14.27 -137.97
C LYS A 914 58.48 14.21 -138.51
N LYS A 915 59.13 13.05 -138.44
CA LYS A 915 60.55 12.85 -138.83
C LYS A 915 60.74 12.58 -140.33
N PHE A 916 59.71 12.09 -141.04
CA PHE A 916 59.82 11.61 -142.43
C PHE A 916 59.31 12.54 -143.56
N LYS A 917 58.77 13.74 -143.27
CA LYS A 917 58.18 14.69 -144.26
C LYS A 917 57.51 14.02 -145.49
N LEU A 918 56.26 13.59 -145.28
CA LEU A 918 55.19 13.89 -146.23
C LEU A 918 54.77 15.35 -146.03
#